data_AF-A0A1B8GIV8-F1
#
_entry.id   AF-A0A1B8GIV8-F1
#
_cell.length_a   1.000
_cell.length_b   1.000
_cell.length_c   1.000
_cell.angle_alpha   90.00
_cell.angle_beta   90.00
_cell.angle_gamma   90.00
#
_symmetry.space_group_name_H-M   'P 1'
#
loop_
_entity.id
_entity.type
_entity.pdbx_description
1 polymer ?
#
loop_
_entity_poly.entity_id
_entity_poly.type
_entity_poly.pdbx_seq_one_letter_code
_entity_poly.pdbx_strand_id
1 'polypeptide(L)'
;MGFSKTFAAVAALATVASAASSARSSVAAYWGQSGGSLRDYCDTADTDYIPIGFINYFPAQANGWPGSNYASSCWAEYYNAPGYQGVDDDSKNLLLSYCPGMAQDMQYCQSKGKKILLSLGGGYDTYHLSGKVDGEAFADFLWGAYGPNTTAWAGPRPFDPIPGSVGDGIATVVDGYDFDIEFPDTDNSVGYIAMINKLRGYFPAGSNYLITGAPQCVVNDANMDLMIQGAQFDIIWVQFYNTWGCSVRDWVTNNPNYASTGIESPVDPNNKLGGFSFEKWYNRLQAPNSKSKNAKLAIGVLGQATETGVVDFRVSADQLKPLIDAYFCHANFGGFMIWDLVASSNNLKNGVTFQAQIKNLLNAKEAKGCPTVTTTSSVPTPTTTQPPNTTIIDGTAYPNPPAPTVLGSTPKCKKWYVVQNGDTCAAIASKNDITRTDINLWNTYITSTCTNIWATYAICVSSPLAEDYWSSVGCLTDSQSARALANKITLTDAKSIMTPKACSDACAAAGYRLSGLEYGFECYCDNAIRNGHGLTQSGCTTPCPGAPSITCGGPDRINLYRLDKYKDLGCYTDIATSRTLEKQIIITNQNTILTREICQTACEKAGYIYSGVEYAHQCWCGNTIRGSPASSGCSSACPGNTAQTCGGSDRINVMMRPQSRSLGCYSDDVNKRTLRYQLTITNAATLMTVELCRTTCLTKGFIYSGVEYGHQCFCDDELYGTGVPSTGCAMACPGGGSAVCGGSSRINIYSL
;
A
#
# COMPACT_ATOMS: atom_id res chain seq x y z
N MET A 1 -21.44 -64.57 -28.56
CA MET A 1 -21.82 -65.01 -27.19
C MET A 1 -20.54 -65.34 -26.44
N GLY A 2 -20.42 -64.87 -25.21
CA GLY A 2 -19.17 -64.47 -24.58
C GLY A 2 -18.16 -65.56 -24.21
N PHE A 3 -16.94 -65.10 -23.89
CA PHE A 3 -16.03 -65.76 -22.97
C PHE A 3 -15.31 -64.71 -22.12
N SER A 4 -15.48 -64.85 -20.81
CA SER A 4 -14.76 -64.19 -19.74
C SER A 4 -13.25 -64.44 -19.84
N LYS A 5 -12.44 -63.39 -19.62
CA LYS A 5 -11.06 -63.54 -19.14
C LYS A 5 -10.79 -62.50 -18.05
N THR A 6 -10.88 -62.99 -16.83
CA THR A 6 -10.20 -62.55 -15.61
C THR A 6 -8.80 -61.99 -15.92
N PHE A 7 -8.56 -60.71 -15.61
CA PHE A 7 -7.22 -60.20 -15.38
C PHE A 7 -6.99 -60.16 -13.87
N ALA A 8 -6.06 -61.00 -13.43
CA ALA A 8 -5.58 -61.09 -12.07
C ALA A 8 -4.92 -59.75 -11.68
N ALA A 9 -5.42 -59.15 -10.60
CA ALA A 9 -4.76 -58.05 -9.92
C ALA A 9 -3.45 -58.58 -9.30
N VAL A 10 -2.32 -58.27 -9.93
CA VAL A 10 -1.01 -58.43 -9.31
C VAL A 10 -0.87 -57.29 -8.31
N ALA A 11 -1.15 -57.59 -7.05
CA ALA A 11 -0.79 -56.74 -5.92
C ALA A 11 0.74 -56.73 -5.79
N ALA A 12 1.39 -55.83 -6.53
CA ALA A 12 2.75 -55.43 -6.22
C ALA A 12 2.68 -54.53 -4.98
N LEU A 13 2.88 -55.12 -3.81
CA LEU A 13 3.27 -54.43 -2.58
C LEU A 13 4.65 -53.78 -2.81
N ALA A 14 4.68 -52.68 -3.55
CA ALA A 14 5.68 -51.66 -3.35
C ALA A 14 5.20 -50.85 -2.15
N THR A 15 5.70 -51.18 -0.96
CA THR A 15 5.69 -50.25 0.17
C THR A 15 6.59 -49.08 -0.19
N VAL A 16 6.11 -48.20 -1.07
CA VAL A 16 6.55 -46.81 -1.06
C VAL A 16 5.95 -46.30 0.23
N ALA A 17 6.77 -46.16 1.27
CA ALA A 17 6.40 -45.33 2.39
C ALA A 17 6.04 -43.98 1.78
N SER A 18 4.75 -43.69 1.64
CA SER A 18 4.27 -42.35 1.39
C SER A 18 4.66 -41.58 2.65
N ALA A 19 5.85 -40.99 2.65
CA ALA A 19 6.18 -39.95 3.59
C ALA A 19 5.11 -38.88 3.35
N ALA A 20 4.04 -38.93 4.16
CA ALA A 20 3.07 -37.85 4.20
C ALA A 20 3.89 -36.59 4.46
N SER A 21 3.95 -35.70 3.47
CA SER A 21 4.69 -34.45 3.64
C SER A 21 4.03 -33.74 4.82
N SER A 22 4.82 -33.55 5.87
CA SER A 22 4.42 -32.72 6.98
C SER A 22 4.13 -31.32 6.44
N ALA A 23 3.04 -30.70 6.89
CA ALA A 23 2.69 -29.34 6.50
C ALA A 23 3.84 -28.34 6.74
N ARG A 24 4.79 -28.64 7.63
CA ARG A 24 5.96 -27.81 7.92
C ARG A 24 6.98 -27.77 6.79
N SER A 25 7.03 -28.80 5.95
CA SER A 25 7.97 -28.88 4.83
C SER A 25 7.34 -28.56 3.49
N SER A 26 6.15 -27.98 3.50
CA SER A 26 5.47 -27.62 2.26
C SER A 26 5.99 -26.33 1.66
N VAL A 27 5.98 -26.26 0.32
CA VAL A 27 6.26 -25.07 -0.47
C VAL A 27 5.07 -24.81 -1.38
N ALA A 28 4.48 -23.62 -1.25
CA ALA A 28 3.52 -23.07 -2.18
C ALA A 28 4.23 -22.10 -3.13
N ALA A 29 3.81 -22.02 -4.39
CA ALA A 29 4.30 -20.99 -5.29
C ALA A 29 3.24 -20.60 -6.32
N TYR A 30 2.95 -19.30 -6.41
CA TYR A 30 1.94 -18.76 -7.33
C TYR A 30 2.32 -18.99 -8.79
N TRP A 31 1.33 -19.16 -9.66
CA TRP A 31 1.55 -19.25 -11.10
C TRP A 31 0.38 -18.64 -11.88
N GLY A 32 0.66 -18.14 -13.09
CA GLY A 32 -0.34 -17.64 -14.03
C GLY A 32 -0.13 -16.20 -14.48
N GLN A 33 0.63 -15.38 -13.76
CA GLN A 33 0.82 -13.96 -14.13
C GLN A 33 2.08 -13.67 -14.94
N SER A 34 3.06 -14.57 -14.92
CA SER A 34 4.36 -14.39 -15.58
C SER A 34 4.52 -15.19 -16.89
N GLY A 35 3.48 -15.92 -17.31
CA GLY A 35 3.50 -16.78 -18.49
C GLY A 35 4.20 -18.14 -18.29
N GLY A 36 4.42 -18.87 -19.38
CA GLY A 36 5.06 -20.18 -19.38
C GLY A 36 4.09 -21.36 -19.26
N SER A 37 4.64 -22.58 -19.26
CA SER A 37 3.89 -23.84 -19.17
C SER A 37 3.82 -24.33 -17.72
N LEU A 38 2.63 -24.66 -17.23
CA LEU A 38 2.47 -25.21 -15.88
C LEU A 38 3.14 -26.59 -15.77
N ARG A 39 3.13 -27.37 -16.86
CA ARG A 39 3.75 -28.69 -16.95
C ARG A 39 5.19 -28.73 -16.44
N ASP A 40 5.96 -27.67 -16.71
CA ASP A 40 7.40 -27.60 -16.44
C ASP A 40 7.71 -27.71 -14.93
N TYR A 41 6.72 -27.43 -14.08
CA TYR A 41 6.85 -27.47 -12.62
C TYR A 41 6.20 -28.71 -12.00
N CYS A 42 5.52 -29.55 -12.79
CA CYS A 42 4.74 -30.67 -12.26
C CYS A 42 5.62 -31.86 -11.85
N ASP A 43 6.76 -32.07 -12.51
CA ASP A 43 7.62 -33.23 -12.27
C ASP A 43 8.63 -33.06 -11.13
N THR A 44 8.78 -31.84 -10.62
CA THR A 44 9.68 -31.54 -9.52
C THR A 44 9.01 -31.83 -8.17
N ALA A 45 9.77 -32.33 -7.18
CA ALA A 45 9.28 -32.52 -5.81
C ALA A 45 9.43 -31.25 -4.94
N ASP A 46 9.72 -30.11 -5.56
CA ASP A 46 10.08 -28.85 -4.89
C ASP A 46 8.90 -27.94 -4.53
N THR A 47 7.70 -28.26 -5.04
CA THR A 47 6.48 -27.46 -4.87
C THR A 47 5.31 -28.39 -4.59
N ASP A 48 4.57 -28.12 -3.53
CA ASP A 48 3.42 -28.94 -3.07
C ASP A 48 2.08 -28.27 -3.40
N TYR A 49 1.99 -26.95 -3.30
CA TYR A 49 0.79 -26.17 -3.62
C TYR A 49 1.06 -25.17 -4.75
N ILE A 50 0.13 -25.07 -5.69
CA ILE A 50 0.20 -24.10 -6.80
C ILE A 50 -1.11 -23.31 -6.83
N PRO A 51 -1.16 -22.12 -6.18
CA PRO A 51 -2.21 -21.14 -6.40
C PRO A 51 -2.12 -20.59 -7.83
N ILE A 52 -3.20 -20.74 -8.57
CA ILE A 52 -3.34 -20.33 -9.97
C ILE A 52 -4.05 -18.99 -10.00
N GLY A 53 -3.29 -17.94 -10.28
CA GLY A 53 -3.75 -16.56 -10.28
C GLY A 53 -4.09 -16.06 -11.69
N PHE A 54 -5.28 -15.51 -11.96
CA PHE A 54 -6.36 -15.21 -11.01
C PHE A 54 -7.77 -15.19 -11.60
N ILE A 55 -8.75 -15.40 -10.72
CA ILE A 55 -10.08 -14.80 -10.84
C ILE A 55 -9.99 -13.36 -10.32
N ASN A 56 -9.90 -12.38 -11.23
CA ASN A 56 -9.55 -10.99 -10.92
C ASN A 56 -10.69 -9.99 -11.13
N TYR A 57 -11.87 -10.43 -11.55
CA TYR A 57 -13.12 -9.65 -11.47
C TYR A 57 -14.18 -10.50 -10.79
N PHE A 58 -14.96 -9.92 -9.88
CA PHE A 58 -16.07 -10.64 -9.26
C PHE A 58 -17.39 -10.36 -9.99
N PRO A 59 -18.43 -11.18 -9.79
CA PRO A 59 -19.66 -11.14 -10.58
C PRO A 59 -20.29 -9.76 -10.76
N ALA A 60 -20.25 -8.91 -9.72
CA ALA A 60 -20.84 -7.57 -9.75
C ALA A 60 -20.03 -6.55 -10.57
N GLN A 61 -18.71 -6.74 -10.70
CA GLN A 61 -17.86 -5.87 -11.53
C GLN A 61 -17.75 -6.38 -12.97
N ALA A 62 -18.00 -7.67 -13.18
CA ALA A 62 -18.15 -8.32 -14.47
C ALA A 62 -19.63 -8.40 -14.90
N ASN A 63 -19.96 -9.33 -15.80
CA ASN A 63 -21.31 -9.49 -16.34
C ASN A 63 -22.09 -10.63 -15.68
N GLY A 64 -22.05 -10.72 -14.34
CA GLY A 64 -22.75 -11.75 -13.55
C GLY A 64 -22.02 -13.08 -13.39
N TRP A 65 -21.06 -13.38 -14.26
CA TRP A 65 -20.01 -14.37 -14.02
C TRP A 65 -18.68 -13.66 -13.75
N PRO A 66 -17.77 -14.24 -12.95
CA PRO A 66 -16.48 -13.62 -12.64
C PRO A 66 -15.59 -13.49 -13.89
N GLY A 67 -14.58 -12.64 -13.82
CA GLY A 67 -13.52 -12.55 -14.83
C GLY A 67 -12.25 -13.26 -14.41
N SER A 68 -11.50 -13.78 -15.37
CA SER A 68 -10.26 -14.51 -15.14
C SER A 68 -9.12 -13.98 -16.01
N ASN A 69 -7.92 -13.90 -15.45
CA ASN A 69 -6.71 -13.54 -16.17
C ASN A 69 -5.54 -14.44 -15.76
N TYR A 70 -4.92 -15.09 -16.73
CA TYR A 70 -3.71 -15.91 -16.55
C TYR A 70 -2.60 -15.45 -17.49
N ALA A 71 -2.47 -14.13 -17.69
CA ALA A 71 -1.50 -13.49 -18.57
C ALA A 71 -1.36 -14.22 -19.93
N SER A 72 -0.13 -14.51 -20.37
CA SER A 72 0.12 -15.26 -21.60
C SER A 72 -0.07 -16.77 -21.47
N SER A 73 -0.38 -17.28 -20.28
CA SER A 73 -0.66 -18.70 -20.04
C SER A 73 -2.08 -19.11 -20.44
N CYS A 74 -2.98 -18.17 -20.69
CA CYS A 74 -4.29 -18.43 -21.27
C CYS A 74 -4.71 -17.31 -22.23
N TRP A 75 -5.14 -17.69 -23.43
CA TRP A 75 -5.48 -16.80 -24.56
C TRP A 75 -6.81 -17.17 -25.21
N ALA A 76 -7.80 -17.49 -24.37
CA ALA A 76 -9.13 -17.92 -24.78
C ALA A 76 -10.03 -16.77 -25.25
N GLU A 77 -11.11 -17.12 -25.92
CA GLU A 77 -12.31 -16.27 -25.98
C GLU A 77 -13.02 -16.25 -24.63
N TYR A 78 -14.02 -15.40 -24.46
CA TYR A 78 -14.79 -15.31 -23.21
C TYR A 78 -16.13 -16.07 -23.30
N TYR A 79 -16.60 -16.59 -22.17
CA TYR A 79 -17.99 -17.06 -22.06
C TYR A 79 -18.97 -15.89 -22.13
N ASN A 80 -20.12 -16.10 -22.75
CA ASN A 80 -21.26 -15.18 -22.64
C ASN A 80 -21.90 -15.37 -21.26
N ALA A 81 -21.82 -14.33 -20.42
CA ALA A 81 -22.35 -14.35 -19.08
C ALA A 81 -23.82 -13.88 -19.06
N PRO A 82 -24.59 -14.17 -18.00
CA PRO A 82 -26.05 -13.96 -17.98
C PRO A 82 -26.48 -12.54 -17.59
N GLY A 83 -25.54 -11.62 -17.36
CA GLY A 83 -25.83 -10.33 -16.74
C GLY A 83 -25.83 -10.39 -15.21
N TYR A 84 -25.64 -9.22 -14.58
CA TYR A 84 -25.70 -9.06 -13.13
C TYR A 84 -26.93 -8.23 -12.74
N GLN A 85 -27.77 -8.75 -11.85
CA GLN A 85 -29.00 -8.10 -11.35
C GLN A 85 -29.94 -7.58 -12.47
N GLY A 86 -30.04 -8.34 -13.57
CA GLY A 86 -30.92 -7.99 -14.70
C GLY A 86 -30.32 -6.97 -15.68
N VAL A 87 -29.06 -6.58 -15.50
CA VAL A 87 -28.30 -5.78 -16.45
C VAL A 87 -27.29 -6.67 -17.15
N ASP A 88 -27.35 -6.69 -18.48
CA ASP A 88 -26.46 -7.47 -19.35
C ASP A 88 -25.54 -6.52 -20.14
N ASP A 89 -24.23 -6.69 -20.00
CA ASP A 89 -23.18 -5.91 -20.65
C ASP A 89 -22.11 -6.86 -21.20
N ASP A 90 -22.23 -7.18 -22.49
CA ASP A 90 -21.30 -8.06 -23.19
C ASP A 90 -19.83 -7.60 -23.14
N SER A 91 -19.57 -6.29 -22.98
CA SER A 91 -18.20 -5.78 -22.84
C SER A 91 -17.52 -6.23 -21.55
N LYS A 92 -18.30 -6.78 -20.61
CA LYS A 92 -17.87 -7.33 -19.32
C LYS A 92 -17.96 -8.85 -19.25
N ASN A 93 -18.10 -9.53 -20.39
CA ASN A 93 -17.84 -10.96 -20.50
C ASN A 93 -16.33 -11.20 -20.38
N LEU A 94 -15.85 -11.50 -19.16
CA LEU A 94 -14.42 -11.55 -18.83
C LEU A 94 -13.93 -12.95 -18.38
N LEU A 95 -14.81 -13.95 -18.38
CA LEU A 95 -14.44 -15.32 -18.01
C LEU A 95 -13.85 -16.06 -19.21
N LEU A 96 -12.58 -16.45 -19.15
CA LEU A 96 -11.92 -17.18 -20.22
C LEU A 96 -12.61 -18.54 -20.43
N SER A 97 -12.94 -18.83 -21.69
CA SER A 97 -13.83 -19.94 -22.07
C SER A 97 -13.16 -21.31 -22.00
N TYR A 98 -11.88 -21.35 -22.33
CA TYR A 98 -11.03 -22.53 -22.27
C TYR A 98 -9.57 -22.10 -22.15
N CYS A 99 -8.77 -22.72 -21.29
CA CYS A 99 -7.33 -22.42 -21.24
C CYS A 99 -6.50 -23.56 -21.85
N PRO A 100 -6.04 -23.46 -23.12
CA PRO A 100 -5.34 -24.54 -23.81
C PRO A 100 -4.13 -25.05 -23.03
N GLY A 101 -4.04 -26.37 -22.84
CA GLY A 101 -2.90 -27.03 -22.18
C GLY A 101 -2.89 -26.91 -20.65
N MET A 102 -3.31 -25.75 -20.13
CA MET A 102 -3.37 -25.46 -18.69
C MET A 102 -4.25 -26.46 -17.92
N ALA A 103 -5.42 -26.79 -18.46
CA ALA A 103 -6.33 -27.81 -17.90
C ALA A 103 -5.64 -29.18 -17.70
N GLN A 104 -4.99 -29.68 -18.76
CA GLN A 104 -4.28 -30.94 -18.74
C GLN A 104 -3.05 -30.91 -17.82
N ASP A 105 -2.40 -29.76 -17.71
CA ASP A 105 -1.25 -29.55 -16.83
C ASP A 105 -1.65 -29.59 -15.37
N MET A 106 -2.81 -29.03 -15.01
CA MET A 106 -3.35 -29.14 -13.65
C MET A 106 -3.58 -30.60 -13.27
N GLN A 107 -4.30 -31.35 -14.11
CA GLN A 107 -4.55 -32.78 -13.87
C GLN A 107 -3.24 -33.57 -13.73
N TYR A 108 -2.23 -33.23 -14.52
CA TYR A 108 -0.93 -33.87 -14.41
C TYR A 108 -0.19 -33.50 -13.13
N CYS A 109 -0.13 -32.23 -12.77
CA CYS A 109 0.43 -31.78 -11.49
C CYS A 109 -0.24 -32.50 -10.31
N GLN A 110 -1.56 -32.66 -10.35
CA GLN A 110 -2.32 -33.43 -9.37
C GLN A 110 -1.93 -34.91 -9.35
N SER A 111 -1.71 -35.52 -10.53
CA SER A 111 -1.21 -36.90 -10.62
C SER A 111 0.19 -37.07 -10.02
N LYS A 112 0.96 -35.98 -9.91
CA LYS A 112 2.27 -35.92 -9.24
C LYS A 112 2.17 -35.57 -7.75
N GLY A 113 0.96 -35.47 -7.21
CA GLY A 113 0.70 -35.19 -5.81
C GLY A 113 0.65 -33.71 -5.44
N LYS A 114 0.71 -32.80 -6.41
CA LYS A 114 0.61 -31.35 -6.17
C LYS A 114 -0.85 -30.95 -6.01
N LYS A 115 -1.07 -29.90 -5.23
CA LYS A 115 -2.38 -29.31 -4.99
C LYS A 115 -2.55 -28.05 -5.82
N ILE A 116 -3.59 -28.01 -6.64
CA ILE A 116 -3.90 -26.87 -7.50
C ILE A 116 -5.03 -26.06 -6.86
N LEU A 117 -4.79 -24.78 -6.58
CA LEU A 117 -5.76 -23.92 -5.90
C LEU A 117 -6.17 -22.80 -6.85
N LEU A 118 -7.46 -22.52 -6.97
CA LEU A 118 -7.93 -21.38 -7.73
C LEU A 118 -7.75 -20.12 -6.88
N SER A 119 -6.91 -19.17 -7.31
CA SER A 119 -6.69 -17.94 -6.56
C SER A 119 -7.60 -16.81 -7.03
N LEU A 120 -8.19 -16.10 -6.07
CA LEU A 120 -9.10 -15.00 -6.25
C LEU A 120 -8.45 -13.69 -5.81
N GLY A 121 -8.60 -12.66 -6.63
CA GLY A 121 -8.13 -11.32 -6.36
C GLY A 121 -6.88 -10.94 -7.14
N GLY A 122 -5.79 -10.64 -6.43
CA GLY A 122 -4.52 -10.13 -6.93
C GLY A 122 -4.40 -8.61 -6.91
N GLY A 123 -3.24 -8.07 -7.31
CA GLY A 123 -2.87 -6.65 -7.12
C GLY A 123 -3.55 -5.59 -8.01
N TYR A 124 -4.66 -5.90 -8.69
CA TYR A 124 -5.44 -4.93 -9.48
C TYR A 124 -6.81 -4.65 -8.84
N ASP A 125 -7.16 -3.37 -8.67
CA ASP A 125 -8.43 -2.94 -8.04
C ASP A 125 -9.62 -3.11 -9.01
N THR A 126 -9.97 -4.37 -9.28
CA THR A 126 -10.98 -4.76 -10.28
C THR A 126 -12.07 -5.65 -9.69
N TYR A 127 -12.01 -5.96 -8.40
CA TYR A 127 -12.92 -6.84 -7.72
C TYR A 127 -13.31 -6.29 -6.35
N HIS A 128 -14.57 -6.48 -5.98
CA HIS A 128 -15.04 -6.34 -4.61
C HIS A 128 -16.23 -7.27 -4.39
N LEU A 129 -16.31 -7.87 -3.21
CA LEU A 129 -17.43 -8.71 -2.81
C LEU A 129 -18.16 -8.03 -1.65
N SER A 130 -19.46 -7.79 -1.81
CA SER A 130 -20.27 -7.11 -0.81
C SER A 130 -21.57 -7.85 -0.54
N GLY A 131 -21.83 -8.15 0.72
CA GLY A 131 -23.08 -8.74 1.16
C GLY A 131 -23.09 -10.26 1.08
N LYS A 132 -23.84 -10.86 2.02
CA LYS A 132 -23.95 -12.31 2.17
C LYS A 132 -24.46 -13.00 0.90
N VAL A 133 -25.49 -12.43 0.26
CA VAL A 133 -26.14 -13.03 -0.92
C VAL A 133 -25.16 -13.17 -2.08
N ASP A 134 -24.39 -12.12 -2.37
CA ASP A 134 -23.40 -12.15 -3.44
C ASP A 134 -22.26 -13.11 -3.12
N GLY A 135 -21.80 -13.14 -1.86
CA GLY A 135 -20.80 -14.12 -1.43
C GLY A 135 -21.25 -15.56 -1.59
N GLU A 136 -22.49 -15.87 -1.20
CA GLU A 136 -23.06 -17.19 -1.34
C GLU A 136 -23.33 -17.57 -2.80
N ALA A 137 -23.77 -16.63 -3.64
CA ALA A 137 -23.97 -16.85 -5.07
C ALA A 137 -22.64 -17.08 -5.80
N PHE A 138 -21.59 -16.35 -5.40
CA PHE A 138 -20.28 -16.52 -5.98
C PHE A 138 -19.63 -17.84 -5.58
N ALA A 139 -19.82 -18.29 -4.33
CA ALA A 139 -19.43 -19.64 -3.91
C ALA A 139 -20.10 -20.75 -4.76
N ASP A 140 -21.39 -20.60 -5.09
CA ASP A 140 -22.11 -21.56 -5.95
C ASP A 140 -21.49 -21.62 -7.34
N PHE A 141 -21.21 -20.45 -7.92
CA PHE A 141 -20.55 -20.36 -9.21
C PHE A 141 -19.19 -21.05 -9.19
N LEU A 142 -18.34 -20.74 -8.21
CA LEU A 142 -16.99 -21.28 -8.12
C LEU A 142 -16.98 -22.80 -7.91
N TRP A 143 -17.90 -23.31 -7.09
CA TRP A 143 -18.04 -24.74 -6.87
C TRP A 143 -18.54 -25.47 -8.13
N GLY A 144 -19.53 -24.92 -8.83
CA GLY A 144 -20.00 -25.50 -10.09
C GLY A 144 -18.95 -25.46 -11.20
N ALA A 145 -18.30 -24.31 -11.38
CA ALA A 145 -17.38 -24.08 -12.49
C ALA A 145 -16.01 -24.75 -12.32
N TYR A 146 -15.53 -24.92 -11.08
CA TYR A 146 -14.18 -25.41 -10.81
C TYR A 146 -14.12 -26.60 -9.84
N GLY A 147 -15.23 -26.93 -9.18
CA GLY A 147 -15.37 -28.13 -8.34
C GLY A 147 -15.73 -29.38 -9.15
N PRO A 148 -16.20 -30.46 -8.50
CA PRO A 148 -16.64 -31.68 -9.16
C PRO A 148 -17.74 -31.42 -10.19
N ASN A 149 -17.62 -32.03 -11.38
CA ASN A 149 -18.66 -31.97 -12.39
C ASN A 149 -19.90 -32.75 -11.91
N THR A 150 -21.06 -32.10 -11.93
CA THR A 150 -22.35 -32.69 -11.59
C THR A 150 -23.38 -32.32 -12.64
N THR A 151 -24.37 -33.18 -12.85
CA THR A 151 -25.48 -32.89 -13.77
C THR A 151 -26.37 -31.72 -13.34
N ALA A 152 -26.25 -31.26 -12.09
CA ALA A 152 -26.95 -30.10 -11.57
C ALA A 152 -26.35 -28.77 -12.03
N TRP A 153 -25.07 -28.76 -12.43
CA TRP A 153 -24.40 -27.58 -12.94
C TRP A 153 -24.45 -27.55 -14.46
N ALA A 154 -25.14 -26.57 -15.02
CA ALA A 154 -25.20 -26.32 -16.46
C ALA A 154 -24.40 -25.08 -16.89
N GLY A 155 -23.63 -24.49 -15.97
CA GLY A 155 -22.81 -23.31 -16.21
C GLY A 155 -21.45 -23.64 -16.83
N PRO A 156 -20.53 -22.65 -16.89
CA PRO A 156 -19.25 -22.79 -17.55
C PRO A 156 -18.35 -23.80 -16.83
N ARG A 157 -17.40 -24.38 -17.57
CA ARG A 157 -16.35 -25.27 -17.08
C ARG A 157 -14.99 -24.86 -17.66
N PRO A 158 -14.41 -23.73 -17.22
CA PRO A 158 -13.26 -23.09 -17.89
C PRO A 158 -11.99 -23.94 -17.98
N PHE A 159 -11.82 -24.88 -17.05
CA PHE A 159 -10.66 -25.78 -17.00
C PHE A 159 -10.96 -27.20 -17.50
N ASP A 160 -12.16 -27.49 -17.98
CA ASP A 160 -12.40 -28.81 -18.56
C ASP A 160 -11.72 -28.90 -19.94
N PRO A 161 -11.08 -30.04 -20.26
CA PRO A 161 -10.54 -30.27 -21.59
C PRO A 161 -11.63 -30.17 -22.66
N ILE A 162 -11.30 -29.54 -23.79
CA ILE A 162 -12.22 -29.36 -24.93
C ILE A 162 -12.51 -30.74 -25.55
N PRO A 163 -13.74 -30.98 -26.06
CA PRO A 163 -14.07 -32.20 -26.80
C PRO A 163 -13.03 -32.54 -27.88
N GLY A 164 -12.59 -33.80 -27.90
CA GLY A 164 -11.56 -34.30 -28.81
C GLY A 164 -10.11 -33.99 -28.43
N SER A 165 -9.85 -33.30 -27.30
CA SER A 165 -8.51 -33.10 -26.76
C SER A 165 -8.09 -34.21 -25.78
N VAL A 166 -6.80 -34.29 -25.45
CA VAL A 166 -6.33 -35.21 -24.40
C VAL A 166 -6.97 -34.81 -23.07
N GLY A 167 -7.61 -35.77 -22.39
CA GLY A 167 -8.35 -35.54 -21.16
C GLY A 167 -9.84 -35.21 -21.36
N ASP A 168 -10.35 -35.23 -22.60
CA ASP A 168 -11.78 -35.07 -22.88
C ASP A 168 -12.65 -35.99 -22.02
N GLY A 169 -13.76 -35.45 -21.52
CA GLY A 169 -14.69 -36.11 -20.60
C GLY A 169 -14.20 -36.22 -19.15
N ILE A 170 -12.97 -35.80 -18.85
CA ILE A 170 -12.43 -35.78 -17.48
C ILE A 170 -12.43 -34.34 -16.98
N ALA A 171 -13.30 -34.07 -16.02
CA ALA A 171 -13.40 -32.76 -15.38
C ALA A 171 -12.08 -32.39 -14.67
N THR A 172 -11.58 -31.19 -14.92
CA THR A 172 -10.47 -30.64 -14.11
C THR A 172 -11.06 -29.99 -12.88
N VAL A 173 -10.74 -30.55 -11.72
CA VAL A 173 -11.28 -30.13 -10.43
C VAL A 173 -10.14 -29.55 -9.61
N VAL A 174 -10.27 -28.31 -9.15
CA VAL A 174 -9.25 -27.70 -8.27
C VAL A 174 -9.26 -28.37 -6.90
N ASP A 175 -8.14 -28.37 -6.20
CA ASP A 175 -8.01 -28.88 -4.83
C ASP A 175 -8.48 -27.86 -3.77
N GLY A 176 -8.97 -26.69 -4.17
CA GLY A 176 -9.39 -25.65 -3.24
C GLY A 176 -9.34 -24.25 -3.82
N TYR A 177 -9.55 -23.29 -2.93
CA TYR A 177 -9.66 -21.87 -3.28
C TYR A 177 -8.73 -21.05 -2.40
N ASP A 178 -7.99 -20.17 -3.06
CA ASP A 178 -7.08 -19.23 -2.44
C ASP A 178 -7.65 -17.81 -2.52
N PHE A 179 -7.49 -17.06 -1.43
CA PHE A 179 -7.95 -15.68 -1.30
C PHE A 179 -6.73 -14.76 -1.21
N ASP A 180 -6.41 -14.08 -2.31
CA ASP A 180 -5.36 -13.07 -2.40
C ASP A 180 -6.02 -11.69 -2.56
N ILE A 181 -6.68 -11.26 -1.49
CA ILE A 181 -7.51 -10.04 -1.48
C ILE A 181 -6.64 -8.87 -1.04
N GLU A 182 -6.35 -7.97 -1.97
CA GLU A 182 -5.40 -6.86 -1.78
C GLU A 182 -6.07 -5.48 -1.62
N PHE A 183 -7.41 -5.45 -1.68
CA PHE A 183 -8.20 -4.23 -1.53
C PHE A 183 -9.24 -4.38 -0.41
N PRO A 184 -9.47 -3.32 0.39
CA PRO A 184 -10.37 -3.40 1.53
C PRO A 184 -11.82 -3.54 1.04
N ASP A 185 -12.57 -4.38 1.73
CA ASP A 185 -13.99 -4.51 1.47
C ASP A 185 -14.80 -3.37 2.12
N THR A 186 -16.02 -3.19 1.63
CA THR A 186 -16.93 -2.13 2.10
C THR A 186 -17.95 -2.65 3.10
N ASP A 187 -17.96 -3.96 3.35
CA ASP A 187 -18.99 -4.64 4.11
C ASP A 187 -18.46 -5.36 5.37
N ASN A 188 -17.20 -5.11 5.76
CA ASN A 188 -16.54 -5.77 6.89
C ASN A 188 -16.46 -7.30 6.71
N SER A 189 -16.10 -7.73 5.50
CA SER A 189 -15.94 -9.12 5.07
C SER A 189 -17.19 -9.98 5.12
N VAL A 190 -18.39 -9.40 5.20
CA VAL A 190 -19.64 -10.17 5.26
C VAL A 190 -19.78 -11.08 4.04
N GLY A 191 -19.50 -10.59 2.84
CA GLY A 191 -19.51 -11.36 1.59
C GLY A 191 -18.48 -12.48 1.58
N TYR A 192 -17.22 -12.17 1.90
CA TYR A 192 -16.13 -13.16 1.91
C TYR A 192 -16.34 -14.26 2.94
N ILE A 193 -16.78 -13.92 4.16
CA ILE A 193 -17.09 -14.91 5.21
C ILE A 193 -18.21 -15.84 4.75
N ALA A 194 -19.27 -15.29 4.15
CA ALA A 194 -20.39 -16.08 3.65
C ALA A 194 -19.96 -17.03 2.53
N MET A 195 -19.17 -16.53 1.59
CA MET A 195 -18.59 -17.30 0.49
C MET A 195 -17.76 -18.48 0.99
N ILE A 196 -16.79 -18.23 1.89
CA ILE A 196 -15.92 -19.29 2.43
C ILE A 196 -16.73 -20.34 3.19
N ASN A 197 -17.68 -19.91 4.03
CA ASN A 197 -18.50 -20.84 4.80
C ASN A 197 -19.39 -21.70 3.88
N LYS A 198 -19.88 -21.14 2.76
CA LYS A 198 -20.66 -21.90 1.80
C LYS A 198 -19.80 -22.88 1.00
N LEU A 199 -18.61 -22.48 0.56
CA LEU A 199 -17.63 -23.39 -0.06
C LEU A 199 -17.29 -24.56 0.88
N ARG A 200 -17.02 -24.29 2.16
CA ARG A 200 -16.81 -25.34 3.17
C ARG A 200 -18.00 -26.28 3.31
N GLY A 201 -19.22 -25.77 3.17
CA GLY A 201 -20.44 -26.57 3.16
C GLY A 201 -20.54 -27.54 1.98
N TYR A 202 -19.86 -27.25 0.86
CA TYR A 202 -19.80 -28.13 -0.30
C TYR A 202 -18.71 -29.19 -0.21
N PHE A 203 -17.68 -28.99 0.61
CA PHE A 203 -16.58 -29.92 0.70
C PHE A 203 -17.06 -31.25 1.32
N PRO A 204 -16.85 -32.38 0.63
CA PRO A 204 -17.21 -33.68 1.19
C PRO A 204 -16.50 -33.93 2.52
N ALA A 205 -17.17 -34.60 3.46
CA ALA A 205 -16.57 -34.94 4.74
C ALA A 205 -15.28 -35.77 4.55
N GLY A 206 -14.19 -35.36 5.19
CA GLY A 206 -12.88 -36.01 5.06
C GLY A 206 -12.16 -35.76 3.72
N SER A 207 -12.68 -34.86 2.88
CA SER A 207 -11.98 -34.42 1.67
C SER A 207 -10.75 -33.57 2.01
N ASN A 208 -9.85 -33.46 1.03
CA ASN A 208 -8.63 -32.65 1.12
C ASN A 208 -8.79 -31.28 0.44
N TYR A 209 -10.02 -30.77 0.30
CA TYR A 209 -10.24 -29.44 -0.27
C TYR A 209 -9.74 -28.37 0.70
N LEU A 210 -9.06 -27.37 0.14
CA LEU A 210 -8.39 -26.33 0.93
C LEU A 210 -9.06 -24.95 0.74
N ILE A 211 -9.06 -24.17 1.82
CA ILE A 211 -9.22 -22.72 1.78
C ILE A 211 -7.93 -22.09 2.27
N THR A 212 -7.28 -21.30 1.41
CA THR A 212 -6.02 -20.62 1.74
C THR A 212 -6.14 -19.11 1.58
N GLY A 213 -5.23 -18.35 2.20
CA GLY A 213 -5.28 -16.90 2.13
C GLY A 213 -3.90 -16.24 2.19
N ALA A 214 -3.77 -15.08 1.54
CA ALA A 214 -2.51 -14.36 1.31
C ALA A 214 -2.48 -12.93 1.87
N PRO A 215 -2.70 -12.70 3.17
CA PRO A 215 -2.63 -11.35 3.74
C PRO A 215 -1.21 -10.78 3.65
N GLN A 216 -1.07 -9.46 3.70
CA GLN A 216 0.24 -8.81 3.82
C GLN A 216 0.81 -8.93 5.24
N CYS A 217 2.09 -8.61 5.45
CA CYS A 217 2.72 -8.86 6.76
C CYS A 217 2.22 -8.00 7.93
N VAL A 218 1.48 -6.93 7.68
CA VAL A 218 0.91 -6.12 8.75
C VAL A 218 -0.22 -6.91 9.43
N VAL A 219 -0.07 -7.15 10.74
CA VAL A 219 -1.13 -7.82 11.52
C VAL A 219 -2.33 -6.89 11.68
N ASN A 220 -3.53 -7.46 11.64
CA ASN A 220 -4.78 -6.75 11.34
C ASN A 220 -4.77 -6.25 9.89
N ASP A 221 -4.41 -7.14 8.97
CA ASP A 221 -4.45 -6.89 7.54
C ASP A 221 -5.79 -6.27 7.13
N ALA A 222 -5.73 -5.12 6.46
CA ALA A 222 -6.90 -4.30 6.17
C ALA A 222 -7.92 -4.99 5.26
N ASN A 223 -7.49 -6.01 4.53
CA ASN A 223 -8.28 -6.66 3.50
C ASN A 223 -8.81 -8.01 3.98
N MET A 224 -8.01 -8.75 4.74
CA MET A 224 -8.26 -10.16 5.04
C MET A 224 -8.46 -10.49 6.52
N ASP A 225 -8.12 -9.60 7.45
CA ASP A 225 -8.15 -9.96 8.88
C ASP A 225 -9.55 -10.39 9.34
N LEU A 226 -10.60 -9.65 8.97
CA LEU A 226 -11.96 -9.98 9.36
C LEU A 226 -12.43 -11.32 8.79
N MET A 227 -12.15 -11.62 7.51
CA MET A 227 -12.50 -12.92 6.93
C MET A 227 -11.70 -14.07 7.56
N ILE A 228 -10.42 -13.87 7.89
CA ILE A 228 -9.58 -14.87 8.58
C ILE A 228 -10.15 -15.18 9.97
N GLN A 229 -10.61 -14.16 10.70
CA GLN A 229 -11.25 -14.36 12.00
C GLN A 229 -12.63 -15.01 11.86
N GLY A 230 -13.40 -14.67 10.82
CA GLY A 230 -14.80 -15.06 10.65
C GLY A 230 -15.05 -16.38 9.93
N ALA A 231 -14.07 -16.93 9.20
CA ALA A 231 -14.19 -18.16 8.43
C ALA A 231 -12.98 -19.09 8.62
N GLN A 232 -13.14 -20.38 8.29
CA GLN A 232 -12.10 -21.39 8.52
C GLN A 232 -11.14 -21.49 7.33
N PHE A 233 -9.91 -21.01 7.49
CA PHE A 233 -8.78 -21.24 6.58
C PHE A 233 -7.94 -22.46 7.02
N ASP A 234 -7.35 -23.17 6.07
CA ASP A 234 -6.39 -24.26 6.31
C ASP A 234 -4.95 -23.74 6.37
N ILE A 235 -4.59 -22.81 5.48
CA ILE A 235 -3.25 -22.24 5.36
C ILE A 235 -3.37 -20.73 5.13
N ILE A 236 -2.57 -19.96 5.87
CA ILE A 236 -2.35 -18.53 5.67
C ILE A 236 -0.90 -18.34 5.25
N TRP A 237 -0.65 -17.94 4.01
CA TRP A 237 0.68 -17.59 3.52
C TRP A 237 0.87 -16.08 3.52
N VAL A 238 1.34 -15.57 4.66
CA VAL A 238 1.54 -14.12 4.84
C VAL A 238 2.63 -13.63 3.90
N GLN A 239 2.33 -12.58 3.13
CA GLN A 239 3.28 -11.93 2.24
C GLN A 239 4.28 -11.10 3.06
N PHE A 240 5.39 -11.71 3.45
CA PHE A 240 6.45 -11.06 4.23
C PHE A 240 7.47 -10.30 3.36
N TYR A 241 6.96 -9.59 2.37
CA TYR A 241 7.68 -8.73 1.44
C TYR A 241 6.82 -7.49 1.11
N ASN A 242 7.39 -6.52 0.40
CA ASN A 242 6.78 -5.23 0.03
C ASN A 242 6.41 -4.27 1.19
N THR A 243 6.42 -4.73 2.45
CA THR A 243 6.21 -3.88 3.63
C THR A 243 7.34 -4.04 4.65
N TRP A 244 8.11 -2.97 4.85
CA TRP A 244 9.17 -2.89 5.87
C TRP A 244 8.59 -2.82 7.27
N GLY A 245 9.31 -3.39 8.24
CA GLY A 245 8.91 -3.43 9.63
C GLY A 245 8.14 -4.69 10.01
N CYS A 246 7.78 -5.54 9.05
CA CYS A 246 7.17 -6.85 9.28
C CYS A 246 7.69 -7.97 8.39
N SER A 247 8.63 -7.70 7.48
CA SER A 247 9.08 -8.61 6.42
C SER A 247 10.11 -9.65 6.89
N VAL A 248 10.33 -10.68 6.06
CA VAL A 248 11.44 -11.64 6.27
C VAL A 248 12.79 -10.93 6.22
N ARG A 249 12.93 -9.91 5.37
CA ARG A 249 14.16 -9.13 5.30
C ARG A 249 14.46 -8.41 6.62
N ASP A 250 13.44 -7.93 7.33
CA ASP A 250 13.60 -7.36 8.67
C ASP A 250 14.19 -8.39 9.64
N TRP A 251 13.71 -9.64 9.59
CA TRP A 251 14.27 -10.72 10.40
C TRP A 251 15.73 -10.99 10.06
N VAL A 252 16.04 -11.18 8.78
CA VAL A 252 17.41 -11.50 8.30
C VAL A 252 18.39 -10.41 8.72
N THR A 253 18.01 -9.14 8.56
CA THR A 253 18.85 -8.00 8.92
C THR A 253 19.06 -7.89 10.43
N ASN A 254 18.05 -8.18 11.24
CA ASN A 254 18.14 -8.10 12.70
C ASN A 254 18.91 -9.28 13.32
N ASN A 255 18.99 -10.40 12.60
CA ASN A 255 19.50 -11.68 13.12
C ASN A 255 20.76 -12.20 12.39
N PRO A 256 21.80 -11.37 12.14
CA PRO A 256 22.98 -11.82 11.39
C PRO A 256 23.77 -12.93 12.10
N ASN A 257 23.64 -13.03 13.43
CA ASN A 257 24.36 -13.99 14.27
C ASN A 257 23.50 -15.18 14.71
N TYR A 258 22.27 -15.33 14.20
CA TYR A 258 21.39 -16.42 14.64
C TYR A 258 22.00 -17.81 14.37
N ALA A 259 22.67 -17.98 13.23
CA ALA A 259 23.27 -19.26 12.87
C ALA A 259 24.31 -19.77 13.89
N SER A 260 25.01 -18.87 14.59
CA SER A 260 26.00 -19.23 15.61
C SER A 260 25.43 -19.24 17.03
N THR A 261 24.41 -18.43 17.30
CA THR A 261 23.88 -18.23 18.66
C THR A 261 22.61 -19.02 18.95
N GLY A 262 21.78 -19.30 17.93
CA GLY A 262 20.44 -19.85 18.09
C GLY A 262 19.46 -18.92 18.83
N ILE A 263 19.80 -17.63 18.98
CA ILE A 263 19.03 -16.65 19.73
C ILE A 263 18.59 -15.55 18.78
N GLU A 264 17.29 -15.26 18.75
CA GLU A 264 16.76 -14.09 18.02
C GLU A 264 17.12 -12.80 18.75
N SER A 265 17.67 -11.85 18.00
CA SER A 265 17.93 -10.50 18.49
C SER A 265 16.60 -9.82 18.86
N PRO A 266 16.56 -9.05 19.96
CA PRO A 266 15.42 -8.21 20.26
C PRO A 266 15.09 -7.30 19.08
N VAL A 267 13.79 -7.10 18.85
CA VAL A 267 13.33 -6.13 17.86
C VAL A 267 13.60 -4.73 18.39
N ASP A 268 14.09 -3.82 17.54
CA ASP A 268 14.20 -2.40 17.85
C ASP A 268 12.86 -1.87 18.40
N PRO A 269 12.82 -1.37 19.65
CA PRO A 269 11.60 -0.80 20.24
C PRO A 269 10.96 0.32 19.42
N ASN A 270 11.71 0.96 18.52
CA ASN A 270 11.24 2.01 17.61
C ASN A 270 10.62 1.49 16.31
N ASN A 271 10.71 0.19 16.05
CA ASN A 271 10.03 -0.43 14.91
C ASN A 271 8.52 -0.44 15.19
N LYS A 272 7.79 0.46 14.53
CA LYS A 272 6.34 0.66 14.74
C LYS A 272 5.48 -0.55 14.40
N LEU A 273 5.95 -1.44 13.51
CA LEU A 273 5.30 -2.70 13.18
C LEU A 273 5.87 -3.88 14.00
N GLY A 274 6.92 -3.64 14.78
CA GLY A 274 7.56 -4.57 15.71
C GLY A 274 8.31 -5.71 15.05
N GLY A 275 8.95 -5.46 13.91
CA GLY A 275 9.82 -6.41 13.23
C GLY A 275 9.04 -7.55 12.56
N PHE A 276 9.77 -8.54 12.06
CA PHE A 276 9.19 -9.73 11.45
C PHE A 276 8.03 -10.29 12.25
N SER A 277 6.85 -10.33 11.64
CA SER A 277 5.59 -10.37 12.38
C SER A 277 4.99 -11.78 12.50
N PHE A 278 5.76 -12.84 12.27
CA PHE A 278 5.27 -14.23 12.33
C PHE A 278 4.58 -14.56 13.67
N GLU A 279 5.21 -14.24 14.80
CA GLU A 279 4.61 -14.46 16.12
C GLU A 279 3.35 -13.62 16.35
N LYS A 280 3.31 -12.39 15.83
CA LYS A 280 2.12 -11.54 15.92
C LYS A 280 0.96 -12.11 15.10
N TRP A 281 1.24 -12.66 13.92
CA TRP A 281 0.28 -13.37 13.08
C TRP A 281 -0.23 -14.63 13.76
N TYR A 282 0.66 -15.45 14.32
CA TYR A 282 0.27 -16.61 15.10
C TYR A 282 -0.68 -16.22 16.25
N ASN A 283 -0.32 -15.20 17.03
CA ASN A 283 -1.16 -14.70 18.12
C ASN A 283 -2.51 -14.18 17.60
N ARG A 284 -2.55 -13.55 16.42
CA ARG A 284 -3.80 -13.11 15.80
C ARG A 284 -4.69 -14.28 15.38
N LEU A 285 -4.13 -15.40 14.90
CA LEU A 285 -4.88 -16.64 14.67
C LEU A 285 -5.40 -17.25 15.99
N GLN A 286 -4.67 -17.09 17.10
CA GLN A 286 -5.10 -17.57 18.41
C GLN A 286 -6.12 -16.66 19.11
N ALA A 287 -6.54 -15.54 18.48
CA ALA A 287 -7.50 -14.62 19.07
C ALA A 287 -8.79 -15.34 19.48
N PRO A 288 -9.46 -14.91 20.57
CA PRO A 288 -10.72 -15.49 20.99
C PRO A 288 -11.74 -15.51 19.85
N ASN A 289 -12.35 -16.68 19.62
CA ASN A 289 -13.33 -16.93 18.57
C ASN A 289 -12.81 -16.96 17.12
N SER A 290 -11.51 -16.81 16.89
CA SER A 290 -10.94 -17.01 15.55
C SER A 290 -11.33 -18.37 14.98
N LYS A 291 -11.94 -18.37 13.80
CA LYS A 291 -12.28 -19.59 13.07
C LYS A 291 -11.06 -20.24 12.43
N SER A 292 -9.97 -19.49 12.26
CA SER A 292 -8.71 -19.94 11.65
C SER A 292 -7.60 -20.26 12.66
N LYS A 293 -7.92 -20.46 13.94
CA LYS A 293 -6.92 -20.79 14.98
C LYS A 293 -6.02 -22.01 14.68
N ASN A 294 -6.54 -22.94 13.88
CA ASN A 294 -5.84 -24.16 13.49
C ASN A 294 -5.11 -24.03 12.14
N ALA A 295 -5.25 -22.90 11.45
CA ALA A 295 -4.60 -22.68 10.17
C ALA A 295 -3.07 -22.77 10.33
N LYS A 296 -2.41 -23.34 9.32
CA LYS A 296 -0.96 -23.30 9.19
C LYS A 296 -0.53 -21.94 8.68
N LEU A 297 0.56 -21.42 9.22
CA LEU A 297 1.14 -20.13 8.89
C LEU A 297 2.40 -20.35 8.07
N ALA A 298 2.34 -20.01 6.78
CA ALA A 298 3.45 -20.10 5.86
C ALA A 298 4.11 -18.73 5.66
N ILE A 299 5.42 -18.75 5.42
CA ILE A 299 6.23 -17.55 5.21
C ILE A 299 6.29 -17.24 3.71
N GLY A 300 5.64 -16.15 3.28
CA GLY A 300 5.67 -15.65 1.91
C GLY A 300 6.95 -14.88 1.59
N VAL A 301 7.61 -15.21 0.47
CA VAL A 301 8.84 -14.55 -0.02
C VAL A 301 8.77 -14.29 -1.53
N LEU A 302 9.59 -13.34 -2.01
CA LEU A 302 9.77 -13.13 -3.45
C LEU A 302 10.68 -14.22 -4.04
N GLY A 303 10.32 -14.76 -5.20
CA GLY A 303 11.10 -15.76 -5.93
C GLY A 303 12.35 -15.19 -6.63
N GLN A 304 12.42 -13.87 -6.78
CA GLN A 304 13.49 -13.17 -7.49
C GLN A 304 14.83 -13.21 -6.74
N ALA A 305 15.93 -13.18 -7.49
CA ALA A 305 17.28 -13.11 -6.93
C ALA A 305 17.57 -11.72 -6.32
N THR A 306 18.31 -11.70 -5.19
CA THR A 306 18.81 -10.46 -4.61
C THR A 306 19.83 -9.80 -5.55
N GLU A 307 19.68 -8.52 -5.83
CA GLU A 307 20.67 -7.75 -6.59
C GLU A 307 21.88 -7.40 -5.72
N THR A 308 23.08 -7.58 -6.25
CA THR A 308 24.33 -7.34 -5.51
C THR A 308 24.41 -5.91 -5.01
N GLY A 309 24.54 -5.74 -3.69
CA GLY A 309 24.72 -4.42 -3.06
C GLY A 309 23.42 -3.65 -2.79
N VAL A 310 22.25 -4.21 -3.11
CA VAL A 310 20.94 -3.62 -2.82
C VAL A 310 20.28 -4.38 -1.66
N VAL A 311 19.84 -3.65 -0.64
CA VAL A 311 19.02 -4.22 0.45
C VAL A 311 17.56 -3.97 0.14
N ASP A 312 16.85 -5.04 -0.22
CA ASP A 312 15.43 -5.06 -0.55
C ASP A 312 14.74 -6.29 0.06
N PHE A 313 13.49 -6.57 -0.33
CA PHE A 313 12.71 -7.68 0.18
C PHE A 313 13.11 -9.07 -0.37
N ARG A 314 13.95 -9.15 -1.41
CA ARG A 314 14.37 -10.40 -2.05
C ARG A 314 15.45 -11.06 -1.21
N VAL A 315 15.25 -12.29 -0.75
CA VAL A 315 16.16 -13.00 0.15
C VAL A 315 16.70 -14.27 -0.48
N SER A 316 17.96 -14.62 -0.18
CA SER A 316 18.56 -15.88 -0.66
C SER A 316 18.19 -17.06 0.24
N ALA A 317 18.30 -18.28 -0.29
CA ALA A 317 18.04 -19.49 0.51
C ALA A 317 19.00 -19.61 1.71
N ASP A 318 20.24 -19.14 1.57
CA ASP A 318 21.21 -19.09 2.67
C ASP A 318 20.74 -18.15 3.79
N GLN A 319 20.11 -17.03 3.43
CA GLN A 319 19.52 -16.09 4.39
C GLN A 319 18.25 -16.65 5.05
N LEU A 320 17.53 -17.53 4.35
CA LEU A 320 16.34 -18.21 4.88
C LEU A 320 16.68 -19.36 5.81
N LYS A 321 17.85 -20.00 5.68
CA LYS A 321 18.20 -21.16 6.50
C LYS A 321 18.13 -20.86 8.01
N PRO A 322 18.71 -19.78 8.56
CA PRO A 322 18.59 -19.47 9.98
C PRO A 322 17.14 -19.21 10.42
N LEU A 323 16.32 -18.59 9.57
CA LEU A 323 14.90 -18.36 9.82
C LEU A 323 14.13 -19.68 9.89
N ILE A 324 14.38 -20.61 8.96
CA ILE A 324 13.83 -21.97 9.01
C ILE A 324 14.26 -22.65 10.31
N ASP A 325 15.52 -22.52 10.70
CA ASP A 325 16.01 -23.12 11.94
C ASP A 325 15.29 -22.59 13.19
N ALA A 326 14.86 -21.32 13.18
CA ALA A 326 14.08 -20.68 14.24
C ALA A 326 12.61 -21.11 14.28
N TYR A 327 11.91 -21.05 13.15
CA TYR A 327 10.45 -21.17 13.12
C TYR A 327 9.92 -22.56 12.78
N PHE A 328 10.75 -23.46 12.22
CA PHE A 328 10.26 -24.77 11.73
C PHE A 328 9.50 -25.57 12.79
N CYS A 329 9.93 -25.50 14.05
CA CYS A 329 9.33 -26.23 15.15
C CYS A 329 8.13 -25.53 15.80
N HIS A 330 7.80 -24.32 15.35
CA HIS A 330 6.60 -23.62 15.80
C HIS A 330 5.35 -24.43 15.42
N ALA A 331 4.36 -24.51 16.32
CA ALA A 331 3.22 -25.43 16.20
C ALA A 331 2.39 -25.20 14.93
N ASN A 332 2.22 -23.93 14.58
CA ASN A 332 1.46 -23.50 13.41
C ASN A 332 2.32 -23.31 12.15
N PHE A 333 3.64 -23.52 12.19
CA PHE A 333 4.47 -23.37 11.00
C PHE A 333 3.99 -24.26 9.85
N GLY A 334 3.81 -23.66 8.68
CA GLY A 334 3.20 -24.25 7.48
C GLY A 334 4.10 -24.26 6.25
N GLY A 335 5.41 -24.00 6.43
CA GLY A 335 6.35 -23.94 5.32
C GLY A 335 6.44 -22.55 4.69
N PHE A 336 6.66 -22.51 3.37
CA PHE A 336 6.90 -21.28 2.61
C PHE A 336 5.91 -21.10 1.47
N MET A 337 5.65 -19.84 1.11
CA MET A 337 4.98 -19.45 -0.12
C MET A 337 5.91 -18.56 -0.94
N ILE A 338 5.89 -18.69 -2.26
CA ILE A 338 6.76 -17.94 -3.16
C ILE A 338 5.96 -17.19 -4.23
N TRP A 339 6.20 -15.90 -4.35
CA TRP A 339 5.76 -15.07 -5.47
C TRP A 339 6.91 -14.85 -6.46
N ASP A 340 6.99 -15.56 -7.59
CA ASP A 340 6.12 -16.62 -8.11
C ASP A 340 6.95 -17.82 -8.66
N LEU A 341 6.31 -18.85 -9.25
CA LEU A 341 6.97 -20.04 -9.81
C LEU A 341 7.95 -19.72 -10.94
N VAL A 342 7.64 -18.75 -11.79
CA VAL A 342 8.49 -18.38 -12.92
C VAL A 342 9.75 -17.69 -12.41
N ALA A 343 9.58 -16.69 -11.53
CA ALA A 343 10.70 -15.96 -10.94
C ALA A 343 11.61 -16.89 -10.12
N SER A 344 11.04 -17.77 -9.30
CA SER A 344 11.80 -18.70 -8.46
C SER A 344 12.54 -19.78 -9.26
N SER A 345 11.95 -20.25 -10.36
CA SER A 345 12.60 -21.21 -11.25
C SER A 345 13.76 -20.60 -12.04
N ASN A 346 13.67 -19.31 -12.38
CA ASN A 346 14.75 -18.57 -13.03
C ASN A 346 15.87 -18.17 -12.04
N ASN A 347 15.57 -18.16 -10.74
CA ASN A 347 16.54 -17.87 -9.69
C ASN A 347 17.35 -19.12 -9.32
N LEU A 348 18.36 -19.41 -10.14
CA LEU A 348 19.22 -20.58 -10.00
C LEU A 348 20.44 -20.31 -9.13
N LYS A 349 20.70 -21.20 -8.18
CA LYS A 349 21.99 -21.30 -7.50
C LYS A 349 22.57 -22.68 -7.72
N ASN A 350 23.72 -22.76 -8.39
CA ASN A 350 24.37 -24.03 -8.77
C ASN A 350 23.43 -25.00 -9.52
N GLY A 351 22.58 -24.47 -10.40
CA GLY A 351 21.61 -25.26 -11.18
C GLY A 351 20.38 -25.72 -10.40
N VAL A 352 20.22 -25.30 -9.14
CA VAL A 352 19.05 -25.60 -8.31
C VAL A 352 18.15 -24.38 -8.23
N THR A 353 16.86 -24.56 -8.53
CA THR A 353 15.82 -23.51 -8.47
C THR A 353 15.62 -23.02 -7.04
N PHE A 354 15.12 -21.79 -6.87
CA PHE A 354 14.97 -21.19 -5.54
C PHE A 354 13.97 -21.96 -4.66
N GLN A 355 12.86 -22.41 -5.22
CA GLN A 355 11.89 -23.26 -4.53
C GLN A 355 12.50 -24.61 -4.12
N ALA A 356 13.34 -25.22 -4.96
CA ALA A 356 14.03 -26.46 -4.61
C ALA A 356 15.07 -26.23 -3.51
N GLN A 357 15.77 -25.09 -3.51
CA GLN A 357 16.66 -24.73 -2.40
C GLN A 357 15.89 -24.63 -1.07
N ILE A 358 14.74 -23.95 -1.04
CA ILE A 358 13.90 -23.84 0.17
C ILE A 358 13.38 -25.23 0.59
N LYS A 359 12.83 -26.01 -0.34
CA LYS A 359 12.33 -27.37 -0.07
C LYS A 359 13.41 -28.26 0.55
N ASN A 360 14.62 -28.21 0.01
CA ASN A 360 15.75 -28.99 0.52
C ASN A 360 16.12 -28.58 1.96
N LEU A 361 16.08 -27.28 2.28
CA LEU A 361 16.33 -26.79 3.63
C LEU A 361 15.25 -27.26 4.63
N LEU A 362 13.98 -27.21 4.22
CA LEU A 362 12.86 -27.69 5.03
C LEU A 362 12.95 -29.19 5.30
N ASN A 363 13.14 -30.00 4.25
CA ASN A 363 13.29 -31.46 4.39
C ASN A 363 14.51 -31.83 5.25
N ALA A 364 15.62 -31.10 5.10
CA ALA A 364 16.81 -31.30 5.93
C ALA A 364 16.57 -30.95 7.40
N LYS A 365 15.72 -29.94 7.68
CA LYS A 365 15.32 -29.59 9.05
C LYS A 365 14.35 -30.61 9.62
N GLU A 366 13.38 -31.08 8.85
CA GLU A 366 12.45 -32.13 9.25
C GLU A 366 13.18 -33.43 9.63
N ALA A 367 14.16 -33.85 8.82
CA ALA A 367 14.97 -35.03 9.10
C ALA A 367 15.74 -34.94 10.42
N LYS A 368 16.05 -33.72 10.90
CA LYS A 368 16.69 -33.49 12.20
C LYS A 368 15.69 -33.50 13.37
N GLY A 369 14.40 -33.32 13.10
CA GLY A 369 13.34 -33.27 14.11
C GLY A 369 13.35 -32.00 14.96
N CYS A 370 12.37 -31.93 15.88
CA CYS A 370 12.23 -30.84 16.84
C CYS A 370 12.63 -31.30 18.26
N PRO A 371 13.26 -30.43 19.08
CA PRO A 371 13.63 -30.77 20.45
C PRO A 371 12.39 -31.16 21.29
N THR A 372 12.49 -32.23 22.08
CA THR A 372 11.44 -32.66 23.03
C THR A 372 11.54 -31.83 24.31
N VAL A 373 10.59 -30.93 24.55
CA VAL A 373 10.54 -30.11 25.78
C VAL A 373 10.02 -30.95 26.94
N THR A 374 10.87 -31.19 27.96
CA THR A 374 10.46 -31.81 29.24
C THR A 374 10.10 -30.68 30.20
N THR A 375 8.83 -30.50 30.53
CA THR A 375 8.33 -29.38 31.34
C THR A 375 8.45 -29.66 32.84
N THR A 376 9.24 -28.85 33.56
CA THR A 376 9.16 -28.71 35.02
C THR A 376 8.70 -27.30 35.38
N SER A 377 7.52 -27.21 35.99
CA SER A 377 6.83 -25.98 36.39
C SER A 377 7.37 -25.43 37.72
N SER A 378 7.70 -24.15 37.79
CA SER A 378 7.72 -23.40 39.06
C SER A 378 7.41 -21.92 38.81
N VAL A 379 6.46 -21.39 39.59
CA VAL A 379 5.91 -20.03 39.54
C VAL A 379 6.48 -19.22 40.72
N PRO A 380 6.89 -17.95 40.53
CA PRO A 380 7.02 -17.02 41.65
C PRO A 380 6.11 -15.77 41.58
N THR A 381 5.68 -15.38 42.78
CA THR A 381 4.79 -14.29 43.24
C THR A 381 5.42 -12.88 43.12
N PRO A 382 4.63 -11.77 43.01
CA PRO A 382 5.17 -10.43 42.74
C PRO A 382 5.56 -9.67 44.02
N THR A 383 6.60 -8.83 43.93
CA THR A 383 6.98 -7.86 44.98
C THR A 383 7.20 -6.47 44.36
N THR A 384 6.67 -5.46 45.04
CA THR A 384 6.68 -4.03 44.68
C THR A 384 7.93 -3.29 45.17
N THR A 385 8.57 -2.50 44.30
CA THR A 385 9.39 -1.34 44.70
C THR A 385 9.40 -0.26 43.60
N GLN A 386 9.19 0.99 44.02
CA GLN A 386 9.08 2.23 43.24
C GLN A 386 10.46 2.77 42.79
N PRO A 387 10.59 3.42 41.61
CA PRO A 387 11.70 4.31 41.28
C PRO A 387 11.35 5.82 41.39
N PRO A 388 12.37 6.70 41.48
CA PRO A 388 12.29 8.03 42.08
C PRO A 388 11.84 9.16 41.13
N ASN A 389 11.40 10.26 41.75
CA ASN A 389 11.07 11.53 41.11
C ASN A 389 12.28 12.15 40.39
N THR A 390 12.07 12.62 39.16
CA THR A 390 12.94 13.59 38.48
C THR A 390 12.14 14.80 38.02
N THR A 391 12.67 15.97 38.38
CA THR A 391 12.12 17.31 38.19
C THR A 391 12.17 17.76 36.74
N ILE A 392 11.10 18.41 36.27
CA ILE A 392 10.96 19.04 34.95
C ILE A 392 11.79 20.34 34.89
N ILE A 393 12.50 20.56 33.79
CA ILE A 393 12.81 21.90 33.26
C ILE A 393 12.33 21.97 31.81
N ASP A 394 11.58 23.05 31.59
CA ASP A 394 10.80 23.47 30.43
C ASP A 394 11.67 23.84 29.21
N GLY A 395 11.17 23.55 27.99
CA GLY A 395 11.91 23.83 26.76
C GLY A 395 11.41 23.21 25.46
N THR A 396 10.29 22.47 25.42
CA THR A 396 9.70 22.04 24.14
C THR A 396 8.46 22.89 23.82
N ALA A 397 8.45 23.54 22.65
CA ALA A 397 7.27 24.30 22.18
C ALA A 397 6.03 23.41 21.98
N TYR A 398 6.21 22.08 21.95
CA TYR A 398 5.19 21.06 21.91
C TYR A 398 5.53 19.98 22.96
N PRO A 399 4.70 19.75 24.00
CA PRO A 399 4.95 18.72 24.98
C PRO A 399 4.80 17.31 24.38
N ASN A 400 5.56 16.34 24.89
CA ASN A 400 5.34 14.91 24.58
C ASN A 400 3.97 14.45 25.13
N PRO A 401 3.28 13.50 24.44
CA PRO A 401 2.02 12.99 24.93
C PRO A 401 2.23 12.22 26.25
N PRO A 402 1.44 12.49 27.30
CA PRO A 402 1.59 11.86 28.61
C PRO A 402 1.04 10.42 28.69
N ALA A 403 0.43 9.92 27.61
CA ALA A 403 -0.15 8.59 27.48
C ALA A 403 -0.19 8.17 25.99
N PRO A 404 -0.50 6.89 25.65
CA PRO A 404 -0.65 6.47 24.27
C PRO A 404 -1.67 7.34 23.52
N THR A 405 -1.32 7.85 22.34
CA THR A 405 -2.20 8.78 21.61
C THR A 405 -3.24 8.06 20.78
N VAL A 406 -4.43 8.64 20.64
CA VAL A 406 -5.41 8.19 19.63
C VAL A 406 -4.82 8.40 18.23
N LEU A 407 -5.11 7.47 17.31
CA LEU A 407 -4.63 7.55 15.93
C LEU A 407 -5.01 8.90 15.30
N GLY A 408 -4.16 9.45 14.43
CA GLY A 408 -4.42 10.74 13.78
C GLY A 408 -4.19 11.99 14.64
N SER A 409 -3.68 11.85 15.88
CA SER A 409 -3.28 13.00 16.71
C SER A 409 -2.06 13.72 16.13
N THR A 410 -2.13 15.05 16.01
CA THR A 410 -1.10 15.89 15.40
C THR A 410 0.21 15.88 16.20
N PRO A 411 1.37 15.77 15.54
CA PRO A 411 2.67 15.91 16.19
C PRO A 411 2.98 17.36 16.57
N LYS A 412 2.27 18.36 16.01
CA LYS A 412 2.38 19.78 16.40
C LYS A 412 1.48 20.10 17.60
N CYS A 413 1.34 19.18 18.55
CA CYS A 413 0.41 19.36 19.66
C CYS A 413 1.02 20.18 20.79
N LYS A 414 0.47 21.37 21.06
CA LYS A 414 0.88 22.28 22.15
C LYS A 414 0.31 21.87 23.51
N LYS A 415 -0.79 21.10 23.54
CA LYS A 415 -1.43 20.66 24.79
C LYS A 415 -2.13 19.32 24.59
N TRP A 416 -1.83 18.34 25.44
CA TRP A 416 -2.46 17.02 25.43
C TRP A 416 -3.52 16.89 26.52
N TYR A 417 -4.56 16.11 26.23
CA TYR A 417 -5.60 15.72 27.19
C TYR A 417 -5.68 14.19 27.26
N VAL A 418 -5.57 13.60 28.45
CA VAL A 418 -5.77 12.15 28.65
C VAL A 418 -7.24 11.88 28.91
N VAL A 419 -7.87 11.13 28.00
CA VAL A 419 -9.28 10.76 28.03
C VAL A 419 -9.57 9.94 29.30
N GLN A 420 -10.61 10.32 30.04
CA GLN A 420 -11.08 9.60 31.22
C GLN A 420 -12.29 8.71 30.88
N ASN A 421 -12.59 7.75 31.73
CA ASN A 421 -13.76 6.89 31.54
C ASN A 421 -15.05 7.73 31.64
N GLY A 422 -15.90 7.66 30.61
CA GLY A 422 -17.11 8.46 30.49
C GLY A 422 -16.93 9.86 29.87
N ASP A 423 -15.72 10.25 29.49
CA ASP A 423 -15.50 11.51 28.76
C ASP A 423 -16.18 11.46 27.38
N THR A 424 -16.69 12.61 26.95
CA THR A 424 -17.16 12.85 25.58
C THR A 424 -16.35 13.98 24.97
N CYS A 425 -16.22 14.03 23.64
CA CYS A 425 -15.47 15.11 22.99
C CYS A 425 -16.09 16.48 23.25
N ALA A 426 -17.40 16.57 23.48
CA ALA A 426 -18.05 17.82 23.90
C ALA A 426 -17.57 18.27 25.29
N ALA A 427 -17.47 17.34 26.25
CA ALA A 427 -16.95 17.63 27.58
C ALA A 427 -15.45 17.99 27.54
N ILE A 428 -14.66 17.29 26.72
CA ILE A 428 -13.23 17.56 26.56
C ILE A 428 -12.99 18.92 25.89
N ALA A 429 -13.78 19.25 24.86
CA ALA A 429 -13.72 20.52 24.14
C ALA A 429 -14.03 21.70 25.09
N SER A 430 -15.15 21.61 25.81
CA SER A 430 -15.56 22.63 26.79
C SER A 430 -14.54 22.80 27.92
N LYS A 431 -13.86 21.72 28.33
CA LYS A 431 -12.86 21.75 29.41
C LYS A 431 -11.51 22.36 28.98
N ASN A 432 -11.28 22.49 27.67
CA ASN A 432 -10.03 23.00 27.11
C ASN A 432 -10.21 24.33 26.35
N ASP A 433 -11.39 24.94 26.41
CA ASP A 433 -11.73 26.17 25.70
C ASP A 433 -11.49 26.08 24.18
N ILE A 434 -11.81 24.92 23.60
CA ILE A 434 -11.66 24.63 22.17
C ILE A 434 -12.97 24.09 21.60
N THR A 435 -13.08 24.07 20.28
CA THR A 435 -14.26 23.53 19.61
C THR A 435 -14.11 22.04 19.32
N ARG A 436 -15.24 21.40 19.00
CA ARG A 436 -15.24 20.02 18.50
C ARG A 436 -14.40 19.88 17.22
N THR A 437 -14.46 20.89 16.36
CA THR A 437 -13.67 20.96 15.13
C THR A 437 -12.18 21.00 15.43
N ASP A 438 -11.75 21.73 16.45
CA ASP A 438 -10.34 21.75 16.84
C ASP A 438 -9.85 20.37 17.29
N ILE A 439 -10.67 19.64 18.06
CA ILE A 439 -10.38 18.25 18.42
C ILE A 439 -10.25 17.38 17.16
N ASN A 440 -11.15 17.50 16.19
CA ASN A 440 -11.09 16.69 14.96
C ASN A 440 -9.93 17.09 14.05
N LEU A 441 -9.62 18.40 13.98
CA LEU A 441 -8.53 18.96 13.19
C LEU A 441 -7.17 18.47 13.70
N TRP A 442 -7.03 18.41 15.03
CA TRP A 442 -5.80 17.97 15.67
C TRP A 442 -5.76 16.47 15.95
N ASN A 443 -6.88 15.76 15.77
CA ASN A 443 -6.99 14.32 15.96
C ASN A 443 -7.89 13.70 14.88
N THR A 444 -7.31 13.54 13.70
CA THR A 444 -8.05 13.30 12.44
C THR A 444 -8.80 11.97 12.36
N TYR A 445 -8.49 11.03 13.27
CA TYR A 445 -9.19 9.75 13.35
C TYR A 445 -10.38 9.77 14.31
N ILE A 446 -10.54 10.81 15.14
CA ILE A 446 -11.69 10.93 16.04
C ILE A 446 -12.92 11.26 15.20
N THR A 447 -13.87 10.32 15.14
CA THR A 447 -15.11 10.42 14.35
C THR A 447 -16.00 11.54 14.86
N SER A 448 -16.96 12.03 14.06
CA SER A 448 -17.91 13.08 14.46
C SER A 448 -18.71 12.71 15.72
N THR A 449 -19.10 11.44 15.87
CA THR A 449 -19.83 10.91 17.03
C THR A 449 -18.99 10.74 18.30
N CYS A 450 -17.66 10.90 18.22
CA CYS A 450 -16.73 10.71 19.35
C CYS A 450 -16.81 9.31 19.99
N THR A 451 -17.24 8.29 19.25
CA THR A 451 -17.41 6.94 19.83
C THR A 451 -16.11 6.15 19.91
N ASN A 452 -15.04 6.67 19.31
CA ASN A 452 -13.74 6.01 19.18
C ASN A 452 -12.62 6.71 19.97
N ILE A 453 -12.95 7.34 21.10
CA ILE A 453 -11.97 7.74 22.12
C ILE A 453 -11.94 6.69 23.23
N TRP A 454 -10.75 6.37 23.73
CA TRP A 454 -10.57 5.36 24.76
C TRP A 454 -10.02 5.99 26.04
N ALA A 455 -10.58 5.61 27.18
CA ALA A 455 -10.03 5.99 28.48
C ALA A 455 -8.53 5.63 28.53
N THR A 456 -7.73 6.47 29.19
CA THR A 456 -6.26 6.40 29.31
C THR A 456 -5.45 6.75 28.06
N TYR A 457 -6.09 7.08 26.93
CA TYR A 457 -5.39 7.57 25.73
C TYR A 457 -5.32 9.11 25.71
N ALA A 458 -4.24 9.65 25.15
CA ALA A 458 -4.06 11.09 24.95
C ALA A 458 -4.61 11.57 23.60
N ILE A 459 -5.26 12.73 23.58
CA ILE A 459 -5.67 13.45 22.37
C ILE A 459 -5.15 14.88 22.42
N CYS A 460 -4.88 15.45 21.26
CA CYS A 460 -4.42 16.82 21.13
C CYS A 460 -5.54 17.83 21.33
N VAL A 461 -5.31 18.83 22.17
CA VAL A 461 -6.27 19.88 22.50
C VAL A 461 -5.68 21.29 22.31
N SER A 462 -4.55 21.41 21.59
CA SER A 462 -4.04 22.67 21.05
C SER A 462 -2.98 22.40 19.97
N SER A 463 -3.03 23.03 18.79
CA SER A 463 -2.01 22.89 17.73
C SER A 463 -1.97 24.12 16.80
N PRO A 464 -0.83 24.46 16.16
CA PRO A 464 -0.72 25.57 15.22
C PRO A 464 -1.09 25.17 13.77
N LEU A 465 -1.57 23.96 13.51
CA LEU A 465 -1.96 23.53 12.16
C LEU A 465 -3.03 24.46 11.57
N ALA A 466 -2.61 25.34 10.68
CA ALA A 466 -3.42 26.07 9.72
C ALA A 466 -2.97 25.67 8.29
N GLU A 467 -3.87 25.83 7.32
CA GLU A 467 -3.83 25.41 5.90
C GLU A 467 -2.49 25.66 5.17
N ASP A 468 -1.88 24.68 4.46
CA ASP A 468 -0.74 24.94 3.53
C ASP A 468 -0.45 23.82 2.48
N TYR A 469 -1.28 23.72 1.43
CA TYR A 469 -0.90 23.26 0.06
C TYR A 469 -1.98 23.58 -0.99
N TRP A 470 -3.15 24.02 -0.53
CA TRP A 470 -4.18 24.61 -1.37
C TRP A 470 -4.23 26.11 -1.14
N SER A 471 -3.94 26.87 -2.17
CA SER A 471 -3.99 28.32 -2.11
C SER A 471 -5.43 28.77 -2.31
N SER A 472 -5.98 29.53 -1.37
CA SER A 472 -7.22 30.28 -1.62
C SER A 472 -6.97 31.27 -2.76
N VAL A 473 -7.71 31.12 -3.85
CA VAL A 473 -7.67 32.02 -5.01
C VAL A 473 -8.62 33.19 -4.80
N GLY A 474 -9.70 32.98 -4.03
CA GLY A 474 -10.69 34.00 -3.71
C GLY A 474 -12.10 33.60 -4.12
N CYS A 475 -13.03 34.54 -4.05
CA CYS A 475 -14.43 34.30 -4.37
C CYS A 475 -14.70 34.38 -5.87
N LEU A 476 -15.43 33.42 -6.42
CA LEU A 476 -15.79 33.31 -7.83
C LEU A 476 -17.31 33.43 -7.98
N THR A 477 -17.76 34.12 -9.02
CA THR A 477 -19.19 34.08 -9.41
C THR A 477 -19.56 32.70 -9.93
N ASP A 478 -20.74 32.19 -9.58
CA ASP A 478 -21.27 30.93 -10.11
C ASP A 478 -22.70 31.09 -10.64
N SER A 479 -23.20 30.09 -11.38
CA SER A 479 -24.59 30.05 -11.86
C SER A 479 -25.03 28.60 -12.08
N GLN A 480 -26.22 28.25 -11.60
CA GLN A 480 -26.78 26.90 -11.82
C GLN A 480 -26.96 26.54 -13.30
N SER A 481 -27.25 27.53 -14.16
CA SER A 481 -27.38 27.33 -15.61
C SER A 481 -26.06 27.33 -16.37
N ALA A 482 -24.97 27.78 -15.72
CA ALA A 482 -23.64 27.89 -16.30
C ALA A 482 -22.60 27.81 -15.19
N ARG A 483 -22.24 26.60 -14.75
CA ARG A 483 -21.37 26.41 -13.58
C ARG A 483 -19.95 26.91 -13.83
N ALA A 484 -19.35 27.53 -12.81
CA ALA A 484 -17.96 27.99 -12.85
C ALA A 484 -16.95 26.83 -12.70
N LEU A 485 -17.33 25.79 -11.94
CA LEU A 485 -16.65 24.49 -11.88
C LEU A 485 -17.70 23.39 -12.13
N ALA A 486 -17.50 22.53 -13.14
CA ALA A 486 -18.55 21.65 -13.64
C ALA A 486 -18.75 20.36 -12.84
N ASN A 487 -17.72 19.87 -12.14
CA ASN A 487 -17.73 18.52 -11.57
C ASN A 487 -18.06 18.58 -10.08
N LYS A 488 -19.30 18.31 -9.70
CA LYS A 488 -19.69 18.23 -8.29
C LYS A 488 -19.21 16.91 -7.68
N ILE A 489 -18.46 16.99 -6.59
CA ILE A 489 -18.09 15.81 -5.78
C ILE A 489 -19.00 15.73 -4.56
N THR A 490 -19.57 14.55 -4.35
CA THR A 490 -20.42 14.27 -3.19
C THR A 490 -19.58 13.59 -2.11
N LEU A 491 -19.44 14.25 -0.96
CA LEU A 491 -18.84 13.67 0.23
C LEU A 491 -19.95 13.20 1.18
N THR A 492 -19.79 12.01 1.75
CA THR A 492 -20.66 11.51 2.82
C THR A 492 -20.66 12.51 3.97
N ASP A 493 -21.84 12.81 4.53
CA ASP A 493 -22.02 13.79 5.61
C ASP A 493 -21.52 15.21 5.31
N ALA A 494 -21.39 15.62 4.04
CA ALA A 494 -20.89 16.94 3.63
C ALA A 494 -21.51 18.12 4.42
N LYS A 495 -22.82 18.06 4.69
CA LYS A 495 -23.54 19.08 5.47
C LYS A 495 -23.09 19.23 6.92
N SER A 496 -22.30 18.29 7.42
CA SER A 496 -21.79 18.24 8.79
C SER A 496 -20.27 18.30 8.87
N ILE A 497 -19.55 17.89 7.81
CA ILE A 497 -18.09 17.72 7.86
C ILE A 497 -17.31 18.58 6.87
N MET A 498 -17.98 19.30 5.97
CA MET A 498 -17.28 19.98 4.87
C MET A 498 -16.33 21.07 5.37
N THR A 499 -15.10 21.02 4.86
CA THR A 499 -14.04 22.03 5.03
C THR A 499 -13.37 22.30 3.68
N PRO A 500 -12.63 23.43 3.52
CA PRO A 500 -11.81 23.67 2.33
C PRO A 500 -10.94 22.49 1.99
N LYS A 501 -10.16 22.02 2.95
CA LYS A 501 -9.28 20.86 2.81
C LYS A 501 -10.01 19.60 2.38
N ALA A 502 -11.17 19.28 2.96
CA ALA A 502 -11.93 18.08 2.60
C ALA A 502 -12.39 18.12 1.14
N CYS A 503 -12.92 19.26 0.69
CA CYS A 503 -13.32 19.43 -0.71
C CYS A 503 -12.10 19.39 -1.64
N SER A 504 -11.06 20.13 -1.28
CA SER A 504 -9.82 20.21 -2.02
C SER A 504 -9.15 18.84 -2.20
N ASP A 505 -9.05 18.03 -1.15
CA ASP A 505 -8.47 16.69 -1.22
C ASP A 505 -9.30 15.74 -2.07
N ALA A 506 -10.62 15.83 -1.98
CA ALA A 506 -11.53 15.06 -2.81
C ALA A 506 -11.39 15.43 -4.29
N CYS A 507 -11.26 16.72 -4.60
CA CYS A 507 -10.99 17.19 -5.96
C CYS A 507 -9.65 16.69 -6.49
N ALA A 508 -8.58 16.73 -5.68
CA ALA A 508 -7.28 16.19 -6.09
C ALA A 508 -7.32 14.67 -6.29
N ALA A 509 -7.99 13.92 -5.42
CA ALA A 509 -8.16 12.47 -5.55
C ALA A 509 -8.92 12.09 -6.83
N ALA A 510 -9.87 12.95 -7.25
CA ALA A 510 -10.57 12.83 -8.52
C ALA A 510 -9.82 13.43 -9.73
N GLY A 511 -8.56 13.85 -9.55
CA GLY A 511 -7.69 14.34 -10.64
C GLY A 511 -7.88 15.80 -11.05
N TYR A 512 -8.50 16.62 -10.21
CA TYR A 512 -8.77 18.04 -10.47
C TYR A 512 -7.81 18.97 -9.70
N ARG A 513 -7.35 20.04 -10.37
CA ARG A 513 -6.43 21.04 -9.79
C ARG A 513 -7.13 22.25 -9.16
N LEU A 514 -8.42 22.43 -9.44
CA LEU A 514 -9.26 23.44 -8.82
C LEU A 514 -10.30 22.74 -7.96
N SER A 515 -10.49 23.28 -6.76
CA SER A 515 -11.61 22.92 -5.89
C SER A 515 -12.35 24.19 -5.52
N GLY A 516 -13.65 24.06 -5.31
CA GLY A 516 -14.52 25.18 -5.06
C GLY A 516 -15.64 24.77 -4.15
N LEU A 517 -15.89 25.60 -3.14
CA LEU A 517 -16.99 25.38 -2.21
C LEU A 517 -18.10 26.38 -2.45
N GLU A 518 -19.31 25.87 -2.62
CA GLU A 518 -20.54 26.66 -2.70
C GLU A 518 -21.46 26.32 -1.54
N TYR A 519 -22.21 27.32 -1.06
CA TYR A 519 -23.28 27.13 -0.08
C TYR A 519 -22.87 26.37 1.21
N GLY A 520 -21.62 26.51 1.63
CA GLY A 520 -21.08 25.92 2.85
C GLY A 520 -20.58 24.48 2.70
N PHE A 521 -21.26 23.65 1.91
CA PHE A 521 -21.02 22.21 1.87
C PHE A 521 -20.94 21.59 0.49
N GLU A 522 -21.20 22.33 -0.59
CA GLU A 522 -21.18 21.77 -1.94
C GLU A 522 -19.78 21.88 -2.52
N CYS A 523 -19.16 20.73 -2.80
CA CYS A 523 -17.83 20.67 -3.37
C CYS A 523 -17.88 20.53 -4.89
N TYR A 524 -17.24 21.44 -5.59
CA TYR A 524 -17.11 21.45 -7.03
C TYR A 524 -15.64 21.44 -7.43
N CYS A 525 -15.32 20.74 -8.50
CA CYS A 525 -13.97 20.49 -8.96
C CYS A 525 -13.87 20.76 -10.45
N ASP A 526 -12.72 21.23 -10.90
CA ASP A 526 -12.43 21.31 -12.33
C ASP A 526 -10.94 21.47 -12.59
N ASN A 527 -10.59 21.45 -13.86
CA ASN A 527 -9.25 21.80 -14.34
C ASN A 527 -9.19 23.15 -15.04
N ALA A 528 -10.29 23.91 -15.06
CA ALA A 528 -10.35 25.30 -15.51
C ALA A 528 -11.63 25.97 -14.96
N ILE A 529 -11.62 27.29 -14.85
CA ILE A 529 -12.86 28.05 -14.62
C ILE A 529 -13.63 28.09 -15.95
N ARG A 530 -14.89 27.68 -15.92
CA ARG A 530 -15.75 27.58 -17.11
C ARG A 530 -16.63 28.81 -17.29
N ASN A 531 -17.27 28.88 -18.45
CA ASN A 531 -18.38 29.80 -18.77
C ASN A 531 -18.09 31.30 -18.53
N GLY A 532 -16.82 31.72 -18.56
CA GLY A 532 -16.42 33.12 -18.44
C GLY A 532 -16.59 33.73 -17.05
N HIS A 533 -16.75 32.90 -16.01
CA HIS A 533 -16.89 33.38 -14.64
C HIS A 533 -15.61 34.05 -14.12
N GLY A 534 -15.79 35.18 -13.44
CA GLY A 534 -14.70 35.99 -12.90
C GLY A 534 -14.64 35.99 -11.38
N LEU A 535 -13.46 36.33 -10.86
CA LEU A 535 -13.25 36.61 -9.44
C LEU A 535 -14.08 37.83 -9.03
N THR A 536 -14.67 37.76 -7.84
CA THR A 536 -15.44 38.83 -7.20
C THR A 536 -14.91 39.07 -5.79
N GLN A 537 -15.06 40.28 -5.29
CA GLN A 537 -14.61 40.62 -3.92
C GLN A 537 -15.66 40.30 -2.85
N SER A 538 -16.85 39.81 -3.22
CA SER A 538 -17.98 39.64 -2.28
C SER A 538 -18.92 38.48 -2.60
N GLY A 539 -19.63 38.01 -1.56
CA GLY A 539 -20.70 36.98 -1.66
C GLY A 539 -20.33 35.61 -1.10
N CYS A 540 -19.04 35.35 -0.92
CA CYS A 540 -18.49 34.16 -0.27
C CYS A 540 -18.52 34.26 1.26
N THR A 541 -19.72 34.16 1.83
CA THR A 541 -20.01 34.49 3.24
C THR A 541 -20.55 33.31 4.05
N THR A 542 -20.84 32.18 3.41
CA THR A 542 -21.42 31.01 4.08
C THR A 542 -20.32 30.23 4.81
N PRO A 543 -20.42 30.02 6.12
CA PRO A 543 -19.45 29.23 6.86
C PRO A 543 -19.44 27.76 6.44
N CYS A 544 -18.27 27.12 6.54
CA CYS A 544 -18.16 25.67 6.35
C CYS A 544 -18.75 24.92 7.55
N PRO A 545 -19.61 23.91 7.38
CA PRO A 545 -20.15 23.14 8.51
C PRO A 545 -19.08 22.41 9.33
N GLY A 546 -18.02 21.92 8.67
CA GLY A 546 -16.88 21.29 9.32
C GLY A 546 -15.82 22.28 9.83
N ALA A 547 -15.89 23.56 9.45
CA ALA A 547 -14.98 24.62 9.88
C ALA A 547 -15.69 26.00 9.93
N PRO A 548 -16.51 26.28 10.95
CA PRO A 548 -17.38 27.47 10.98
C PRO A 548 -16.65 28.82 10.99
N SER A 549 -15.34 28.84 11.28
CA SER A 549 -14.47 30.01 11.21
C SER A 549 -13.96 30.33 9.80
N ILE A 550 -14.21 29.45 8.82
CA ILE A 550 -13.78 29.59 7.43
C ILE A 550 -15.02 29.70 6.53
N THR A 551 -14.93 30.51 5.47
CA THR A 551 -16.00 30.65 4.49
C THR A 551 -15.87 29.60 3.37
N CYS A 552 -16.99 28.97 3.03
CA CYS A 552 -17.14 27.92 2.02
C CYS A 552 -18.16 28.36 0.96
N GLY A 553 -17.92 29.52 0.35
CA GLY A 553 -18.75 30.06 -0.72
C GLY A 553 -19.98 30.81 -0.23
N GLY A 554 -21.01 30.82 -1.05
CA GLY A 554 -22.32 31.43 -0.80
C GLY A 554 -23.30 31.10 -1.92
N PRO A 555 -24.53 31.64 -1.88
CA PRO A 555 -25.49 31.43 -2.96
C PRO A 555 -24.91 31.97 -4.28
N ASP A 556 -24.77 31.10 -5.29
CA ASP A 556 -24.17 31.41 -6.59
C ASP A 556 -22.73 31.98 -6.47
N ARG A 557 -21.98 31.54 -5.44
CA ARG A 557 -20.62 32.02 -5.12
C ARG A 557 -19.73 30.87 -4.66
N ILE A 558 -18.62 30.67 -5.37
CA ILE A 558 -17.65 29.62 -5.06
C ILE A 558 -16.42 30.24 -4.36
N ASN A 559 -16.07 29.78 -3.17
CA ASN A 559 -14.70 29.96 -2.64
C ASN A 559 -13.78 29.04 -3.43
N LEU A 560 -12.92 29.61 -4.27
CA LEU A 560 -12.03 28.86 -5.15
C LEU A 560 -10.68 28.61 -4.48
N TYR A 561 -10.21 27.37 -4.54
CA TYR A 561 -8.91 26.93 -4.08
C TYR A 561 -8.17 26.24 -5.22
N ARG A 562 -6.85 26.44 -5.28
CA ARG A 562 -5.99 25.87 -6.31
C ARG A 562 -4.90 25.01 -5.69
N LEU A 563 -4.68 23.86 -6.32
CA LEU A 563 -3.64 22.93 -5.95
C LEU A 563 -2.30 23.47 -6.47
N ASP A 564 -1.54 24.14 -5.62
CA ASP A 564 -0.22 24.67 -5.97
C ASP A 564 0.86 23.64 -5.67
N LYS A 565 0.88 22.55 -6.44
CA LYS A 565 1.93 21.52 -6.33
C LYS A 565 3.33 22.04 -6.70
N TYR A 566 3.44 23.12 -7.49
CA TYR A 566 4.73 23.61 -8.01
C TYR A 566 4.83 25.15 -8.10
N LYS A 567 6.05 25.71 -8.03
CA LYS A 567 6.36 27.15 -8.11
C LYS A 567 6.66 27.56 -9.55
N ASP A 568 5.85 28.45 -10.13
CA ASP A 568 6.16 29.08 -11.42
C ASP A 568 7.33 30.08 -11.24
N LEU A 569 8.41 29.91 -12.03
CA LEU A 569 9.55 30.82 -12.01
C LEU A 569 9.46 31.90 -13.10
N GLY A 570 8.43 31.84 -13.95
CA GLY A 570 8.18 32.84 -14.98
C GLY A 570 8.90 32.53 -16.29
N CYS A 571 9.13 33.58 -17.08
CA CYS A 571 9.63 33.46 -18.45
C CYS A 571 11.15 33.57 -18.50
N TYR A 572 11.79 32.76 -19.35
CA TYR A 572 13.24 32.74 -19.57
C TYR A 572 13.56 32.73 -21.06
N THR A 573 14.75 33.23 -21.42
CA THR A 573 15.31 33.12 -22.77
C THR A 573 15.75 31.69 -23.04
N ASP A 574 15.29 31.09 -24.13
CA ASP A 574 15.67 29.76 -24.58
C ASP A 574 16.13 29.83 -26.03
N ILE A 575 17.36 29.40 -26.34
CA ILE A 575 17.85 29.46 -27.74
C ILE A 575 18.29 28.07 -28.18
N ALA A 576 18.03 27.73 -29.44
CA ALA A 576 18.22 26.37 -29.96
C ALA A 576 19.64 25.80 -29.76
N THR A 577 20.66 26.66 -29.77
CA THR A 577 22.07 26.27 -29.58
C THR A 577 22.53 26.24 -28.12
N SER A 578 21.72 26.78 -27.18
CA SER A 578 22.02 26.83 -25.75
C SER A 578 20.72 26.81 -24.96
N ARG A 579 20.13 25.62 -24.85
CA ARG A 579 18.83 25.42 -24.23
C ARG A 579 18.81 25.81 -22.75
N THR A 580 17.76 26.49 -22.32
CA THR A 580 17.53 26.86 -20.91
C THR A 580 17.46 25.64 -20.02
N LEU A 581 16.79 24.58 -20.52
CA LEU A 581 16.63 23.28 -19.89
C LEU A 581 17.15 22.21 -20.85
N GLU A 582 17.93 21.27 -20.34
CA GLU A 582 18.86 20.46 -21.14
C GLU A 582 18.24 19.24 -21.84
N LYS A 583 17.04 18.81 -21.43
CA LYS A 583 16.41 17.59 -21.93
C LYS A 583 15.01 17.85 -22.44
N GLN A 584 14.78 17.69 -23.74
CA GLN A 584 13.42 17.64 -24.27
C GLN A 584 12.78 16.29 -23.95
N ILE A 585 11.54 16.31 -23.48
CA ILE A 585 10.69 15.12 -23.37
C ILE A 585 9.57 15.24 -24.41
N ILE A 586 9.44 14.22 -25.25
CA ILE A 586 8.41 14.16 -26.28
C ILE A 586 7.15 13.55 -25.67
N ILE A 587 6.05 14.29 -25.71
CA ILE A 587 4.77 13.86 -25.17
C ILE A 587 3.83 13.51 -26.33
N THR A 588 3.23 12.31 -26.29
CA THR A 588 2.27 11.87 -27.31
C THR A 588 1.14 12.89 -27.42
N ASN A 589 0.80 13.31 -28.64
CA ASN A 589 -0.23 14.32 -28.92
C ASN A 589 0.02 15.72 -28.31
N GLN A 590 1.27 16.09 -27.97
CA GLN A 590 1.62 17.38 -27.33
C GLN A 590 1.06 18.63 -28.02
N ASN A 591 0.86 18.59 -29.34
CA ASN A 591 0.26 19.69 -30.12
C ASN A 591 -1.22 19.96 -29.76
N THR A 592 -1.87 19.05 -29.05
CA THR A 592 -3.30 19.13 -28.69
C THR A 592 -3.51 19.05 -27.18
N ILE A 593 -2.66 18.32 -26.46
CA ILE A 593 -2.87 18.07 -25.03
C ILE A 593 -1.91 18.80 -24.11
N LEU A 594 -0.82 19.42 -24.61
CA LEU A 594 0.21 19.92 -23.70
C LEU A 594 -0.35 21.03 -22.81
N THR A 595 -0.16 20.86 -21.51
CA THR A 595 -0.27 21.90 -20.49
C THR A 595 1.04 22.00 -19.72
N ARG A 596 1.17 23.06 -18.91
CA ARG A 596 2.28 23.20 -17.95
C ARG A 596 2.41 21.96 -17.05
N GLU A 597 1.28 21.43 -16.57
CA GLU A 597 1.21 20.30 -15.64
C GLU A 597 1.61 18.97 -16.28
N ILE A 598 1.22 18.74 -17.54
CA ILE A 598 1.62 17.54 -18.29
C ILE A 598 3.13 17.53 -18.51
N CYS A 599 3.72 18.69 -18.84
CA CYS A 599 5.17 18.81 -18.95
C CYS A 599 5.87 18.59 -17.61
N GLN A 600 5.37 19.22 -16.54
CA GLN A 600 5.87 19.04 -15.18
C GLN A 600 5.89 17.57 -14.75
N THR A 601 4.78 16.85 -14.94
CA THR A 601 4.65 15.43 -14.57
C THR A 601 5.63 14.56 -15.36
N ALA A 602 5.83 14.86 -16.64
CA ALA A 602 6.76 14.14 -17.49
C ALA A 602 8.22 14.37 -17.05
N CYS A 603 8.60 15.61 -16.73
CA CYS A 603 9.92 15.95 -16.20
C CYS A 603 10.18 15.30 -14.84
N GLU A 604 9.16 15.24 -13.97
CA GLU A 604 9.24 14.58 -12.67
C GLU A 604 9.46 13.07 -12.80
N LYS A 605 8.68 12.38 -13.64
CA LYS A 605 8.86 10.94 -13.92
C LYS A 605 10.24 10.62 -14.50
N ALA A 606 10.87 11.59 -15.15
CA ALA A 606 12.22 11.50 -15.69
C ALA A 606 13.32 11.98 -14.71
N GLY A 607 12.97 12.40 -13.50
CA GLY A 607 13.92 12.76 -12.43
C GLY A 607 14.46 14.20 -12.46
N TYR A 608 13.78 15.15 -13.11
CA TYR A 608 14.21 16.55 -13.23
C TYR A 608 13.47 17.51 -12.28
N ILE A 609 14.17 18.50 -11.74
CA ILE A 609 13.62 19.47 -10.76
C ILE A 609 13.01 20.73 -11.42
N TYR A 610 13.45 21.04 -12.64
CA TYR A 610 12.87 22.08 -13.48
C TYR A 610 12.17 21.45 -14.66
N SER A 611 11.03 22.03 -14.98
CA SER A 611 10.27 21.78 -16.20
C SER A 611 10.09 23.12 -16.91
N GLY A 612 9.88 23.07 -18.21
CA GLY A 612 9.66 24.26 -18.99
C GLY A 612 8.92 23.96 -20.25
N VAL A 613 7.98 24.84 -20.58
CA VAL A 613 7.18 24.74 -21.80
C VAL A 613 7.57 25.84 -22.75
N GLU A 614 7.96 25.45 -23.96
CA GLU A 614 8.39 26.33 -25.03
C GLU A 614 7.45 26.16 -26.23
N TYR A 615 7.26 27.24 -26.98
CA TYR A 615 6.54 27.22 -28.26
C TYR A 615 5.15 26.53 -28.22
N ALA A 616 4.40 26.77 -27.14
CA ALA A 616 3.09 26.17 -26.81
C ALA A 616 3.11 24.67 -26.46
N HIS A 617 3.87 23.85 -27.19
CA HIS A 617 3.72 22.39 -27.21
C HIS A 617 5.03 21.62 -26.98
N GLN A 618 6.13 22.28 -26.64
CA GLN A 618 7.40 21.58 -26.38
C GLN A 618 7.65 21.52 -24.88
N CYS A 619 7.94 20.32 -24.38
CA CYS A 619 8.30 20.09 -22.98
C CYS A 619 9.81 19.88 -22.82
N TRP A 620 10.42 20.69 -21.97
CA TRP A 620 11.83 20.65 -21.64
C TRP A 620 12.02 20.48 -20.14
N CYS A 621 13.07 19.76 -19.76
CA CYS A 621 13.37 19.36 -18.41
C CYS A 621 14.85 19.59 -18.12
N GLY A 622 15.19 19.87 -16.87
CA GLY A 622 16.59 20.03 -16.48
C GLY A 622 16.77 20.11 -14.98
N ASN A 623 18.01 19.95 -14.54
CA ASN A 623 18.39 20.16 -13.15
C ASN A 623 19.08 21.50 -12.89
N THR A 624 19.29 22.29 -13.94
CA THR A 624 19.83 23.65 -13.89
C THR A 624 19.09 24.54 -14.89
N ILE A 625 18.94 25.82 -14.56
CA ILE A 625 18.42 26.84 -15.49
C ILE A 625 19.63 27.57 -16.08
N ARG A 626 19.82 27.47 -17.39
CA ARG A 626 20.96 28.08 -18.11
C ARG A 626 20.61 29.40 -18.80
N GLY A 627 19.31 29.64 -19.03
CA GLY A 627 18.79 30.86 -19.64
C GLY A 627 18.62 32.00 -18.64
N SER A 628 18.49 33.23 -19.15
CA SER A 628 18.23 34.41 -18.31
C SER A 628 16.73 34.68 -18.20
N PRO A 629 16.24 35.23 -17.08
CA PRO A 629 14.86 35.69 -16.98
C PRO A 629 14.51 36.68 -18.10
N ALA A 630 13.31 36.56 -18.65
CA ALA A 630 12.76 37.45 -19.67
C ALA A 630 11.48 38.11 -19.12
N SER A 631 11.34 39.41 -19.32
CA SER A 631 10.15 40.16 -18.90
C SER A 631 8.96 39.99 -19.84
N SER A 632 9.16 39.41 -21.02
CA SER A 632 8.13 39.23 -22.05
C SER A 632 8.48 38.10 -23.03
N GLY A 633 7.47 37.68 -23.81
CA GLY A 633 7.62 36.71 -24.91
C GLY A 633 7.15 35.28 -24.58
N CYS A 634 6.79 34.99 -23.34
CA CYS A 634 6.09 33.76 -22.97
C CYS A 634 4.56 33.94 -23.04
N SER A 635 4.03 34.19 -24.24
CA SER A 635 2.62 34.54 -24.45
C SER A 635 1.82 33.52 -25.24
N SER A 636 2.43 32.40 -25.64
CA SER A 636 1.74 31.35 -26.40
C SER A 636 0.77 30.63 -25.48
N ALA A 637 -0.47 30.40 -25.91
CA ALA A 637 -1.41 29.61 -25.14
C ALA A 637 -1.03 28.12 -25.15
N CYS A 638 -1.20 27.41 -24.03
CA CYS A 638 -1.02 25.96 -24.01
C CYS A 638 -2.13 25.24 -24.81
N PRO A 639 -1.83 24.25 -25.67
CA PRO A 639 -2.84 23.54 -26.45
C PRO A 639 -3.91 22.84 -25.61
N GLY A 640 -3.52 22.23 -24.49
CA GLY A 640 -4.45 21.56 -23.58
C GLY A 640 -5.17 22.50 -22.60
N ASN A 641 -4.78 23.77 -22.54
CA ASN A 641 -5.40 24.76 -21.65
C ASN A 641 -5.06 26.20 -22.10
N THR A 642 -5.98 26.83 -22.84
CA THR A 642 -5.74 28.17 -23.42
C THR A 642 -5.68 29.29 -22.38
N ALA A 643 -6.07 29.04 -21.12
CA ALA A 643 -5.93 30.00 -20.03
C ALA A 643 -4.51 30.03 -19.43
N GLN A 644 -3.62 29.12 -19.86
CA GLN A 644 -2.21 29.08 -19.46
C GLN A 644 -1.30 29.54 -20.60
N THR A 645 -0.19 30.16 -20.24
CA THR A 645 0.88 30.53 -21.17
C THR A 645 1.96 29.43 -21.23
N CYS A 646 2.29 28.89 -22.39
CA CYS A 646 3.31 27.86 -22.60
C CYS A 646 4.48 28.37 -23.45
N GLY A 647 5.19 29.39 -22.95
CA GLY A 647 6.38 29.94 -23.60
C GLY A 647 6.08 30.71 -24.89
N GLY A 648 7.03 30.75 -25.81
CA GLY A 648 6.98 31.43 -27.10
C GLY A 648 8.25 31.20 -27.91
N SER A 649 8.43 31.94 -29.00
CA SER A 649 9.65 31.83 -29.83
C SER A 649 10.86 32.24 -29.00
N ASP A 650 11.82 31.33 -28.85
CA ASP A 650 13.02 31.50 -28.03
C ASP A 650 12.72 31.88 -26.57
N ARG A 651 11.56 31.44 -26.06
CA ARG A 651 11.03 31.81 -24.74
C ARG A 651 10.38 30.61 -24.08
N ILE A 652 10.82 30.30 -22.87
CA ILE A 652 10.34 29.16 -22.12
C ILE A 652 9.73 29.61 -20.79
N ASN A 653 8.53 29.12 -20.46
CA ASN A 653 8.00 29.28 -19.11
C ASN A 653 8.59 28.19 -18.22
N VAL A 654 9.45 28.57 -17.29
CA VAL A 654 10.12 27.63 -16.39
C VAL A 654 9.32 27.50 -15.11
N MET A 655 9.06 26.26 -14.72
CA MET A 655 8.38 25.93 -13.49
C MET A 655 9.29 25.01 -12.69
N MET A 656 9.38 25.32 -11.41
CA MET A 656 10.23 24.64 -10.47
C MET A 656 9.34 23.91 -9.48
N ARG A 657 9.65 22.66 -9.23
CA ARG A 657 9.13 22.02 -8.02
C ARG A 657 9.71 22.72 -6.80
N PRO A 658 8.93 23.21 -5.82
CA PRO A 658 9.44 23.81 -4.60
C PRO A 658 10.54 22.91 -4.07
N GLN A 659 11.76 23.36 -4.32
CA GLN A 659 12.96 22.77 -3.81
C GLN A 659 13.34 23.69 -2.69
N SER A 660 13.42 23.09 -1.52
CA SER A 660 13.90 23.74 -0.33
C SER A 660 15.23 24.45 -0.60
N ARG A 661 15.35 25.71 -0.19
CA ARG A 661 16.55 26.52 -0.42
C ARG A 661 17.52 26.25 0.71
N SER A 662 18.77 25.89 0.40
CA SER A 662 19.84 25.88 1.42
C SER A 662 20.05 27.29 1.95
N LEU A 663 19.83 27.46 3.25
CA LEU A 663 20.17 28.67 3.99
C LEU A 663 21.62 28.66 4.48
N GLY A 664 22.30 27.53 4.31
CA GLY A 664 23.69 27.34 4.67
C GLY A 664 23.86 26.76 6.08
N CYS A 665 25.10 26.84 6.56
CA CYS A 665 25.50 26.26 7.83
C CYS A 665 25.27 27.25 8.99
N TYR A 666 24.69 26.77 10.08
CA TYR A 666 24.43 27.55 11.29
C TYR A 666 25.07 26.86 12.50
N SER A 667 25.41 27.64 13.52
CA SER A 667 25.74 27.08 14.84
C SER A 667 24.52 26.37 15.42
N ASP A 668 24.71 25.23 16.09
CA ASP A 668 23.64 24.50 16.78
C ASP A 668 24.12 24.03 18.17
N ASP A 669 23.57 24.60 19.24
CA ASP A 669 23.93 24.27 20.62
C ASP A 669 22.92 23.27 21.19
N VAL A 670 23.41 22.19 21.81
CA VAL A 670 22.54 21.12 22.35
C VAL A 670 21.57 21.60 23.44
N ASN A 671 21.92 22.67 24.15
CA ASN A 671 21.08 23.31 25.17
C ASN A 671 20.24 24.46 24.61
N LYS A 672 20.53 24.92 23.38
CA LYS A 672 19.83 26.01 22.67
C LYS A 672 19.78 25.72 21.16
N ARG A 673 18.97 24.73 20.78
CA ARG A 673 18.86 24.25 19.39
C ARG A 673 18.35 25.35 18.45
N THR A 674 18.95 25.39 17.26
CA THR A 674 18.59 26.30 16.16
C THR A 674 17.32 25.86 15.45
N LEU A 675 17.12 24.55 15.28
CA LEU A 675 15.84 23.93 14.94
C LEU A 675 15.50 22.93 16.05
N ARG A 676 14.36 23.09 16.72
CA ARG A 676 14.13 22.40 18.01
C ARG A 676 13.56 21.00 17.87
N TYR A 677 12.89 20.70 16.76
CA TYR A 677 12.17 19.44 16.62
C TYR A 677 12.96 18.41 15.83
N GLN A 678 13.62 17.50 16.54
CA GLN A 678 14.33 16.39 15.92
C GLN A 678 13.34 15.30 15.47
N LEU A 679 13.29 15.03 14.16
CA LEU A 679 12.53 13.92 13.63
C LEU A 679 13.36 12.64 13.66
N THR A 680 12.81 11.60 14.31
CA THR A 680 13.37 10.26 14.26
C THR A 680 13.06 9.62 12.92
N ILE A 681 14.09 9.50 12.08
CA ILE A 681 14.03 8.84 10.78
C ILE A 681 14.74 7.50 10.91
N THR A 682 14.01 6.41 10.66
CA THR A 682 14.55 5.05 10.74
C THR A 682 15.75 4.90 9.80
N ASN A 683 16.85 4.33 10.30
CA ASN A 683 18.12 4.19 9.56
C ASN A 683 18.74 5.51 9.12
N ALA A 684 18.46 6.63 9.79
CA ALA A 684 19.08 7.91 9.54
C ALA A 684 20.63 7.81 9.43
N ALA A 685 21.27 7.05 10.31
CA ALA A 685 22.74 6.89 10.30
C ALA A 685 23.31 6.32 9.00
N THR A 686 22.51 5.63 8.16
CA THR A 686 22.93 5.05 6.88
C THR A 686 22.18 5.60 5.67
N LEU A 687 20.98 6.13 5.85
CA LEU A 687 20.09 6.58 4.77
C LEU A 687 19.86 8.09 4.77
N MET A 688 20.36 8.84 5.77
CA MET A 688 20.09 10.27 5.82
C MET A 688 20.63 10.94 4.57
N THR A 689 19.73 11.65 3.90
CA THR A 689 20.04 12.63 2.89
C THR A 689 19.41 13.95 3.30
N VAL A 690 19.97 15.04 2.77
CA VAL A 690 19.35 16.36 2.81
C VAL A 690 17.87 16.26 2.40
N GLU A 691 17.59 15.58 1.29
CA GLU A 691 16.23 15.46 0.73
C GLU A 691 15.29 14.58 1.57
N LEU A 692 15.82 13.53 2.21
CA LEU A 692 15.07 12.71 3.15
C LEU A 692 14.62 13.55 4.35
N CYS A 693 15.52 14.32 4.94
CA CYS A 693 15.15 15.22 6.03
C CYS A 693 14.15 16.29 5.58
N ARG A 694 14.40 16.92 4.43
CA ARG A 694 13.50 17.95 3.87
C ARG A 694 12.10 17.44 3.61
N THR A 695 11.97 16.33 2.89
CA THR A 695 10.66 15.73 2.58
C THR A 695 9.95 15.26 3.84
N THR A 696 10.68 14.75 4.83
CA THR A 696 10.09 14.34 6.11
C THR A 696 9.58 15.56 6.89
N CYS A 697 10.34 16.65 6.96
CA CYS A 697 9.87 17.88 7.61
C CYS A 697 8.67 18.51 6.85
N LEU A 698 8.72 18.54 5.51
CA LEU A 698 7.65 19.09 4.68
C LEU A 698 6.34 18.29 4.81
N THR A 699 6.41 16.96 4.81
CA THR A 699 5.24 16.08 5.04
C THR A 699 4.67 16.17 6.46
N LYS A 700 5.44 16.71 7.40
CA LYS A 700 4.99 17.07 8.75
C LYS A 700 4.56 18.53 8.88
N GLY A 701 4.54 19.27 7.75
CA GLY A 701 4.06 20.63 7.63
C GLY A 701 5.01 21.68 8.21
N PHE A 702 6.29 21.39 8.38
CA PHE A 702 7.28 22.38 8.83
C PHE A 702 7.80 23.23 7.66
N ILE A 703 8.24 24.46 7.94
CA ILE A 703 8.79 25.38 6.92
C ILE A 703 10.32 25.49 6.92
N TYR A 704 11.01 24.93 7.92
CA TYR A 704 12.45 24.70 7.90
C TYR A 704 12.78 23.23 8.20
N SER A 705 13.82 22.74 7.54
CA SER A 705 14.54 21.53 7.94
C SER A 705 16.02 21.83 8.13
N GLY A 706 16.71 20.97 8.85
CA GLY A 706 18.15 21.02 8.96
C GLY A 706 18.71 19.67 9.33
N VAL A 707 19.87 19.36 8.77
CA VAL A 707 20.59 18.12 9.10
C VAL A 707 21.82 18.47 9.92
N GLU A 708 21.95 17.86 11.08
CA GLU A 708 23.12 17.96 11.97
C GLU A 708 23.85 16.62 12.02
N TYR A 709 25.15 16.64 12.32
CA TYR A 709 25.94 15.45 12.63
C TYR A 709 25.89 14.32 11.58
N GLY A 710 25.76 14.68 10.30
CA GLY A 710 25.69 13.76 9.17
C GLY A 710 24.34 13.07 8.99
N HIS A 711 23.54 12.91 10.04
CA HIS A 711 22.34 12.07 9.98
C HIS A 711 21.14 12.53 10.81
N GLN A 712 21.26 13.56 11.64
CA GLN A 712 20.18 13.96 12.54
C GLN A 712 19.29 14.99 11.84
N CYS A 713 18.04 14.65 11.61
CA CYS A 713 17.09 15.55 10.97
C CYS A 713 16.33 16.38 12.00
N PHE A 714 16.34 17.69 11.85
CA PHE A 714 15.58 18.64 12.65
C PHE A 714 14.65 19.45 11.77
N CYS A 715 13.52 19.86 12.33
CA CYS A 715 12.55 20.72 11.69
C CYS A 715 12.14 21.82 12.66
N ASP A 716 11.70 22.95 12.14
CA ASP A 716 11.00 23.97 12.92
C ASP A 716 10.27 24.91 11.94
N ASP A 717 9.50 25.84 12.49
CA ASP A 717 8.85 26.88 11.70
C ASP A 717 9.61 28.23 11.79
N GLU A 718 10.60 28.34 12.68
CA GLU A 718 11.49 29.51 12.81
C GLU A 718 12.90 29.09 13.26
N LEU A 719 13.89 29.98 13.15
CA LEU A 719 15.27 29.73 13.61
C LEU A 719 15.46 30.29 15.03
N TYR A 720 15.93 29.46 15.98
CA TYR A 720 16.04 29.80 17.40
C TYR A 720 17.48 29.76 17.93
N GLY A 721 17.65 30.03 19.24
CA GLY A 721 18.79 29.48 20.00
C GLY A 721 20.16 30.14 19.81
N THR A 722 20.26 31.32 19.19
CA THR A 722 21.52 31.99 18.76
C THR A 722 22.15 31.43 17.48
N GLY A 723 21.40 30.65 16.69
CA GLY A 723 21.84 30.16 15.38
C GLY A 723 22.33 31.30 14.47
N VAL A 724 23.64 31.49 14.41
CA VAL A 724 24.29 32.46 13.52
C VAL A 724 24.88 31.73 12.32
N PRO A 725 24.91 32.38 11.14
CA PRO A 725 25.64 31.86 9.99
C PRO A 725 27.07 31.47 10.40
N SER A 726 27.46 30.25 10.09
CA SER A 726 28.70 29.64 10.53
C SER A 726 29.33 28.84 9.40
N THR A 727 30.56 28.38 9.60
CA THR A 727 31.22 27.35 8.79
C THR A 727 31.29 26.02 9.57
N GLY A 728 31.64 24.92 8.90
CA GLY A 728 31.87 23.61 9.55
C GLY A 728 30.82 22.51 9.29
N CYS A 729 29.82 22.76 8.45
CA CYS A 729 28.89 21.72 7.99
C CYS A 729 29.52 20.90 6.86
N ALA A 730 30.50 20.08 7.20
CA ALA A 730 31.31 19.32 6.25
C ALA A 730 31.08 17.79 6.32
N MET A 731 30.20 17.31 7.19
CA MET A 731 29.90 15.87 7.27
C MET A 731 29.06 15.47 6.07
N ALA A 732 29.50 14.42 5.36
CA ALA A 732 28.75 13.86 4.25
C ALA A 732 27.45 13.20 4.74
N CYS A 733 26.42 13.28 3.92
CA CYS A 733 25.19 12.53 4.13
C CYS A 733 25.43 11.03 3.88
N PRO A 734 25.09 10.13 4.82
CA PRO A 734 25.35 8.70 4.68
C PRO A 734 24.52 8.04 3.57
N GLY A 735 23.33 8.57 3.27
CA GLY A 735 22.44 8.02 2.23
C GLY A 735 22.56 8.68 0.86
N GLY A 736 23.48 9.63 0.65
CA GLY A 736 23.46 10.44 -0.57
C GLY A 736 24.78 11.12 -0.92
N GLY A 737 25.54 10.49 -1.82
CA GLY A 737 26.61 11.12 -2.61
C GLY A 737 27.48 12.17 -1.90
N SER A 738 27.77 13.28 -2.58
CA SER A 738 28.64 14.38 -2.11
C SER A 738 27.92 15.48 -1.31
N ALA A 739 26.65 15.27 -0.92
CA ALA A 739 25.88 16.26 -0.18
C ALA A 739 26.33 16.36 1.28
N VAL A 740 26.29 17.56 1.87
CA VAL A 740 26.69 17.82 3.25
C VAL A 740 25.48 17.88 4.21
N CYS A 741 25.54 17.09 5.28
CA CYS A 741 24.51 16.91 6.29
C CYS A 741 24.96 17.45 7.67
N GLY A 742 25.44 18.69 7.70
CA GLY A 742 25.83 19.35 8.95
C GLY A 742 27.22 18.98 9.45
N GLY A 743 27.43 19.09 10.76
CA GLY A 743 28.68 18.83 11.48
C GLY A 743 28.44 18.75 12.98
N SER A 744 29.50 18.58 13.78
CA SER A 744 29.38 18.61 15.24
C SER A 744 28.98 20.01 15.72
N SER A 745 27.81 20.15 16.35
CA SER A 745 27.25 21.45 16.77
C SER A 745 27.06 22.42 15.60
N ARG A 746 26.80 21.89 14.41
CA ARG A 746 26.66 22.64 13.16
C ARG A 746 25.53 22.03 12.34
N ILE A 747 24.48 22.80 12.11
CA ILE A 747 23.30 22.33 11.38
C ILE A 747 23.26 22.98 10.00
N ASN A 748 23.07 22.16 8.95
CA ASN A 748 22.91 22.66 7.59
C ASN A 748 21.41 22.84 7.31
N ILE A 749 20.97 24.09 7.16
CA ILE A 749 19.54 24.46 7.18
C ILE A 749 19.00 24.66 5.77
N TYR A 750 17.75 24.26 5.59
CA TYR A 750 16.99 24.45 4.37
C TYR A 750 15.61 25.04 4.69
N SER A 751 15.17 26.06 3.94
CA SER A 751 13.76 26.48 3.95
C SER A 751 12.96 25.57 3.03
N LEU A 752 11.83 25.02 3.47
CA LEU A 752 11.06 23.93 2.84
C LEU A 752 10.14 24.36 1.70
#